data_AF-A0A2D7M0R4-F1
#
_entry.id   AF-A0A2D7M0R4-F1
#
_cell.length_a   1.000
_cell.length_b   1.000
_cell.length_c   1.000
_cell.angle_alpha   90.00
_cell.angle_beta   90.00
_cell.angle_gamma   90.00
#
_symmetry.space_group_name_H-M   'P 1'
#
loop_
_entity.id
_entity.type
_entity.pdbx_description
1 polymer ?
#
loop_
_entity_poly.entity_id
_entity_poly.type
_entity_poly.pdbx_seq_one_letter_code
_entity_poly.pdbx_strand_id
1 'polypeptide(L)'
;MHFQGPSRPGKFKAGNVRRNSTEPASKCSRGLLSIGILFFMICCGCDPVAPASSPASSPAKSPTFQNENEPPENLSVFKVALPDLLPFPEALPAAAEDLSPPRFLGLRQLIAGDGELILSWSMAIDDVSTAKQIRYQIFTADRSGKQDFSAPPIFTTAPGALSCRLTDLENSRTIHVVVRAEDATGKVDTNEIEWSATPNPVLFVDGSVARSGSGQHPISALKTIDEAIGAAIGMPGVNVYIAEGTYDEQFLLFDGMSLFGGFRKGFEVIPSLGRHPTILTAKATRDSLILPPGKNLVVIDGLTLSGAMKGRRAIVADDCIIRISHCSITGFSDKGIQIKTDNDDGGEASGAILYCEISENLGDGLRIEGHVDLKIRECRFTNNQQSGISAPSLQPRHGEKTRIDLQRVLIADNGDVGVNIRIAEPDSGDSSDPPRVRIGMIGVESLRNSDHGLGLDLRYTEDQNIDMKIKIENSRIAENLKSGIYLDADAPGDYSISDTVLEGNKGTGAIYLSGDSSGSIIWLRNISITNGQGYSVLHTGPGLVNLSASFLNSTGPNDQRISSEIADRVTLSDELMTSPPSDLEDANLEMWAGVLRTPKVNALSRDLRQIPLSQRSRPASVIRIQPHPGEITARTSVKWQIIMNTDEVTPRIRVLLDGVKQKILQDTQGETIVVDCPNLTSTNGNLVLEVTIPRHETHSQRSQKFTYDLTKDR
;
A
#
# COMPACT_ATOMS: atom_id res chain seq x y z
N MET A 1 20.67 13.98 -29.81
CA MET A 1 21.83 14.87 -30.07
C MET A 1 22.61 15.01 -28.78
N HIS A 2 23.94 14.86 -28.80
CA HIS A 2 24.77 15.11 -27.60
C HIS A 2 24.93 16.60 -27.33
N PHE A 3 24.96 17.00 -26.06
CA PHE A 3 25.87 18.04 -25.57
C PHE A 3 26.27 17.78 -24.11
N GLN A 4 27.49 18.20 -23.76
CA GLN A 4 28.13 17.99 -22.46
C GLN A 4 27.78 19.11 -21.48
N GLY A 5 27.87 18.85 -20.16
CA GLY A 5 28.02 19.92 -19.15
C GLY A 5 29.49 20.31 -18.95
N PRO A 6 29.93 20.77 -17.76
CA PRO A 6 29.18 21.46 -16.70
C PRO A 6 29.92 22.74 -16.21
N SER A 7 29.32 23.56 -15.32
CA SER A 7 30.09 24.45 -14.43
C SER A 7 29.33 24.85 -13.15
N ARG A 8 30.10 25.15 -12.09
CA ARG A 8 29.68 25.32 -10.67
C ARG A 8 29.66 26.81 -10.24
N PRO A 9 29.29 27.18 -9.00
CA PRO A 9 28.36 28.31 -8.76
C PRO A 9 28.99 29.64 -8.30
N GLY A 10 28.20 30.72 -8.37
CA GLY A 10 28.49 32.03 -7.78
C GLY A 10 27.59 32.37 -6.58
N LYS A 11 28.21 32.83 -5.48
CA LYS A 11 27.53 33.32 -4.25
C LYS A 11 27.17 34.80 -4.37
N PHE A 12 25.95 35.21 -4.01
CA PHE A 12 25.64 36.56 -3.43
C PHE A 12 24.33 36.43 -2.62
N LYS A 13 24.37 36.42 -1.28
CA LYS A 13 24.32 37.57 -0.33
C LYS A 13 22.99 38.33 -0.30
N ALA A 14 22.40 38.36 0.91
CA ALA A 14 21.12 38.98 1.23
C ALA A 14 21.14 40.52 1.25
N GLY A 15 19.95 41.12 1.09
CA GLY A 15 19.69 42.55 1.28
C GLY A 15 18.28 42.79 1.80
N ASN A 16 18.17 43.19 3.07
CA ASN A 16 16.90 43.61 3.69
C ASN A 16 16.44 44.97 3.16
N VAL A 17 15.15 45.11 2.79
CA VAL A 17 14.43 46.40 2.88
C VAL A 17 13.00 46.18 3.38
N ARG A 18 12.67 46.77 4.54
CA ARG A 18 11.29 47.00 5.00
C ARG A 18 10.71 48.23 4.29
N ARG A 19 9.43 48.18 3.90
CA ARG A 19 8.34 49.05 4.45
C ARG A 19 7.04 48.93 3.63
N ASN A 20 5.92 48.91 4.36
CA ASN A 20 4.71 49.75 4.26
C ASN A 20 4.28 50.22 2.84
N SER A 21 3.01 50.20 2.42
CA SER A 21 1.77 50.35 3.21
C SER A 21 0.47 50.05 2.41
N THR A 22 -0.67 50.06 3.12
CA THR A 22 -2.00 50.57 2.69
C THR A 22 -2.78 49.87 1.56
N GLU A 23 -3.75 49.06 1.99
CA GLU A 23 -5.17 49.08 1.59
C GLU A 23 -5.72 50.46 1.12
N PRO A 24 -6.82 50.54 0.30
CA PRO A 24 -8.14 50.05 0.75
C PRO A 24 -9.08 49.45 -0.31
N ALA A 25 -10.18 48.89 0.19
CA ALA A 25 -11.28 48.25 -0.55
C ALA A 25 -12.23 49.21 -1.30
N SER A 26 -13.04 48.66 -2.22
CA SER A 26 -14.29 49.26 -2.70
C SER A 26 -15.39 48.21 -2.90
N LYS A 27 -16.66 48.65 -2.86
CA LYS A 27 -17.88 47.82 -2.76
C LYS A 27 -18.74 47.89 -4.03
N CYS A 28 -19.70 46.96 -4.11
CA CYS A 28 -20.92 46.99 -4.97
C CYS A 28 -20.69 46.74 -6.47
N SER A 29 -21.67 46.21 -7.22
CA SER A 29 -23.13 46.21 -7.01
C SER A 29 -23.85 44.93 -7.50
N ARG A 30 -25.10 44.75 -7.06
CA ARG A 30 -26.06 43.79 -7.64
C ARG A 30 -26.72 44.38 -8.89
N GLY A 31 -27.06 43.52 -9.86
CA GLY A 31 -28.00 43.85 -10.94
C GLY A 31 -28.93 42.65 -11.22
N LEU A 32 -30.23 42.81 -10.94
CA LEU A 32 -31.27 41.95 -11.52
C LEU A 32 -31.71 42.55 -12.86
N LEU A 33 -32.05 41.69 -13.82
CA LEU A 33 -33.14 41.97 -14.77
C LEU A 33 -33.79 40.65 -15.22
N SER A 34 -35.04 40.75 -15.67
CA SER A 34 -35.98 39.63 -15.83
C SER A 34 -36.68 39.66 -17.18
N ILE A 35 -37.43 38.58 -17.48
CA ILE A 35 -38.52 38.45 -18.48
C ILE A 35 -38.10 38.08 -19.92
N GLY A 36 -38.79 37.06 -20.45
CA GLY A 36 -38.69 36.61 -21.86
C GLY A 36 -39.49 35.33 -22.15
N ILE A 37 -40.82 35.36 -22.01
CA ILE A 37 -41.71 34.24 -22.38
C ILE A 37 -42.00 34.26 -23.88
N LEU A 38 -41.97 33.11 -24.55
CA LEU A 38 -42.76 32.91 -25.77
C LEU A 38 -43.29 31.47 -25.90
N PHE A 39 -44.56 31.36 -26.26
CA PHE A 39 -45.32 30.12 -26.47
C PHE A 39 -45.29 29.71 -27.95
N PHE A 40 -45.32 28.41 -28.25
CA PHE A 40 -46.00 27.90 -29.44
C PHE A 40 -46.52 26.47 -29.20
N MET A 41 -47.71 26.17 -29.73
CA MET A 41 -48.40 24.87 -29.67
C MET A 41 -48.99 24.57 -31.06
N ILE A 42 -49.74 23.46 -31.23
CA ILE A 42 -50.41 22.91 -32.45
C ILE A 42 -49.57 21.87 -33.22
N CYS A 43 -50.06 20.72 -33.72
CA CYS A 43 -51.17 19.81 -33.35
C CYS A 43 -51.03 18.45 -34.10
N CYS A 44 -51.59 17.38 -33.51
CA CYS A 44 -52.24 16.18 -34.08
C CYS A 44 -51.83 15.50 -35.43
N GLY A 45 -51.78 14.16 -35.41
CA GLY A 45 -51.95 13.25 -36.56
C GLY A 45 -51.84 11.77 -36.15
N CYS A 46 -52.86 10.93 -36.44
CA CYS A 46 -53.01 9.56 -35.88
C CYS A 46 -52.94 8.42 -36.92
N ASP A 47 -52.43 7.25 -36.49
CA ASP A 47 -52.90 5.86 -36.75
C ASP A 47 -53.04 5.28 -38.19
N PRO A 48 -53.26 3.95 -38.36
CA PRO A 48 -52.48 2.79 -37.86
C PRO A 48 -52.24 1.73 -38.99
N VAL A 49 -51.75 0.51 -38.66
CA VAL A 49 -52.20 -0.82 -39.20
C VAL A 49 -51.22 -1.98 -38.82
N ALA A 50 -51.78 -3.14 -38.50
CA ALA A 50 -51.17 -4.48 -38.34
C ALA A 50 -52.20 -5.53 -38.87
N PRO A 51 -52.10 -6.90 -38.73
CA PRO A 51 -51.09 -7.76 -38.09
C PRO A 51 -50.81 -9.10 -38.88
N ALA A 52 -50.49 -10.20 -38.14
CA ALA A 52 -50.48 -11.64 -38.49
C ALA A 52 -49.18 -12.25 -39.10
N SER A 53 -48.75 -13.48 -38.79
CA SER A 53 -49.19 -14.50 -37.80
C SER A 53 -48.13 -15.62 -37.60
N SER A 54 -48.11 -16.28 -36.42
CA SER A 54 -47.43 -17.57 -36.17
C SER A 54 -48.26 -18.77 -36.68
N PRO A 55 -47.77 -20.04 -36.76
CA PRO A 55 -47.48 -20.89 -35.57
C PRO A 55 -46.29 -21.88 -35.73
N ALA A 56 -46.14 -22.82 -34.79
CA ALA A 56 -44.96 -23.68 -34.57
C ALA A 56 -45.13 -25.17 -34.94
N SER A 57 -44.02 -25.92 -35.06
CA SER A 57 -43.93 -27.37 -34.81
C SER A 57 -42.48 -27.91 -34.72
N SER A 58 -42.30 -29.10 -34.14
CA SER A 58 -41.04 -29.88 -33.99
C SER A 58 -41.36 -31.38 -34.27
N PRO A 59 -40.47 -32.38 -34.05
CA PRO A 59 -39.11 -32.64 -34.56
C PRO A 59 -38.93 -34.07 -35.17
N ALA A 60 -37.82 -34.37 -35.87
CA ALA A 60 -37.40 -35.75 -36.27
C ALA A 60 -35.87 -35.80 -36.60
N LYS A 61 -35.03 -36.57 -35.90
CA LYS A 61 -34.60 -37.99 -36.07
C LYS A 61 -33.31 -38.22 -36.90
N SER A 62 -32.52 -39.21 -36.45
CA SER A 62 -31.14 -39.55 -36.85
C SER A 62 -31.02 -40.68 -37.90
N PRO A 63 -29.81 -40.90 -38.48
CA PRO A 63 -29.44 -42.14 -39.20
C PRO A 63 -28.31 -42.96 -38.51
N THR A 64 -28.02 -44.16 -39.03
CA THR A 64 -27.40 -45.28 -38.28
C THR A 64 -26.38 -46.10 -39.12
N PHE A 65 -25.16 -46.33 -38.58
CA PHE A 65 -24.16 -47.43 -38.75
C PHE A 65 -23.69 -48.06 -40.09
N GLN A 66 -22.35 -48.29 -40.18
CA GLN A 66 -21.60 -49.50 -40.66
C GLN A 66 -20.05 -49.21 -40.70
N ASN A 67 -19.07 -50.14 -40.62
CA ASN A 67 -19.00 -51.57 -40.23
C ASN A 67 -17.56 -52.07 -39.85
N GLU A 68 -17.46 -53.26 -39.21
CA GLU A 68 -16.39 -54.32 -39.22
C GLU A 68 -14.84 -54.09 -39.08
N ASN A 69 -14.21 -54.80 -38.12
CA ASN A 69 -13.14 -55.82 -38.31
C ASN A 69 -12.66 -56.50 -36.98
N GLU A 70 -12.30 -57.79 -37.04
CA GLU A 70 -11.71 -58.67 -35.98
C GLU A 70 -10.64 -59.62 -36.66
N PRO A 71 -9.82 -60.51 -36.02
CA PRO A 71 -9.97 -61.33 -34.77
C PRO A 71 -8.62 -61.48 -33.96
N PRO A 72 -8.21 -62.59 -33.25
CA PRO A 72 -8.89 -63.76 -32.62
C PRO A 72 -8.48 -64.07 -31.13
N GLU A 73 -8.97 -65.19 -30.56
CA GLU A 73 -8.84 -65.65 -29.16
C GLU A 73 -7.60 -66.51 -28.77
N ASN A 74 -7.16 -66.40 -27.49
CA ASN A 74 -6.70 -67.45 -26.52
C ASN A 74 -5.91 -66.77 -25.35
N LEU A 75 -5.83 -67.22 -24.08
CA LEU A 75 -6.00 -68.55 -23.47
C LEU A 75 -6.28 -68.44 -21.94
N SER A 76 -6.98 -69.44 -21.38
CA SER A 76 -7.02 -69.90 -19.97
C SER A 76 -7.60 -69.04 -18.82
N VAL A 77 -8.54 -69.65 -18.08
CA VAL A 77 -9.18 -69.16 -16.85
C VAL A 77 -8.51 -69.80 -15.62
N PHE A 78 -8.20 -69.00 -14.60
CA PHE A 78 -8.07 -69.48 -13.22
C PHE A 78 -9.13 -68.82 -12.33
N LYS A 79 -10.04 -69.62 -11.76
CA LYS A 79 -10.86 -69.20 -10.62
C LYS A 79 -10.06 -69.44 -9.34
N VAL A 80 -9.83 -68.39 -8.56
CA VAL A 80 -9.42 -68.49 -7.16
C VAL A 80 -10.47 -67.74 -6.32
N ALA A 81 -10.81 -68.28 -5.16
CA ALA A 81 -11.86 -67.76 -4.29
C ALA A 81 -11.50 -66.39 -3.70
N LEU A 82 -12.53 -65.59 -3.41
CA LEU A 82 -12.42 -64.38 -2.60
C LEU A 82 -11.92 -64.77 -1.19
N PRO A 83 -10.79 -64.23 -0.70
CA PRO A 83 -10.42 -64.33 0.71
C PRO A 83 -11.32 -63.41 1.56
N ASP A 84 -11.43 -63.72 2.85
CA ASP A 84 -12.30 -63.03 3.78
C ASP A 84 -12.10 -61.51 3.86
N LEU A 85 -13.20 -60.80 4.12
CA LEU A 85 -13.19 -59.38 4.45
C LEU A 85 -12.34 -59.16 5.72
N LEU A 86 -11.16 -58.58 5.55
CA LEU A 86 -10.47 -57.93 6.65
C LEU A 86 -11.40 -56.84 7.23
N PRO A 87 -11.58 -56.76 8.56
CA PRO A 87 -12.27 -55.63 9.15
C PRO A 87 -11.46 -54.37 8.85
N PHE A 88 -12.08 -53.35 8.25
CA PHE A 88 -11.45 -52.05 8.07
C PHE A 88 -11.12 -51.44 9.45
N PRO A 89 -9.84 -51.16 9.76
CA PRO A 89 -9.51 -49.93 10.46
C PRO A 89 -9.71 -48.79 9.43
N GLU A 90 -10.23 -47.61 9.76
CA GLU A 90 -10.37 -46.95 11.06
C GLU A 90 -11.78 -46.34 11.20
N ALA A 91 -12.03 -45.71 12.35
CA ALA A 91 -13.16 -44.78 12.48
C ALA A 91 -13.07 -43.67 11.40
N LEU A 92 -14.21 -43.03 11.10
CA LEU A 92 -14.20 -41.71 10.47
C LEU A 92 -13.18 -40.83 11.20
N PRO A 93 -12.32 -40.06 10.50
CA PRO A 93 -11.40 -39.16 11.17
C PRO A 93 -12.19 -38.29 12.14
N ALA A 94 -11.68 -38.11 13.36
CA ALA A 94 -12.21 -37.14 14.29
C ALA A 94 -12.36 -35.80 13.55
N ALA A 95 -13.44 -35.06 13.83
CA ALA A 95 -13.66 -33.76 13.21
C ALA A 95 -12.35 -32.97 13.31
N ALA A 96 -11.81 -32.57 12.16
CA ALA A 96 -10.49 -31.95 12.10
C ALA A 96 -10.47 -30.80 13.10
N GLU A 97 -9.53 -30.84 14.04
CA GLU A 97 -9.39 -29.79 15.03
C GLU A 97 -9.07 -28.51 14.25
N ASP A 98 -9.96 -27.54 14.34
CA ASP A 98 -9.74 -26.20 13.81
C ASP A 98 -8.54 -25.62 14.58
N LEU A 99 -7.47 -25.26 13.85
CA LEU A 99 -6.23 -24.77 14.44
C LEU A 99 -5.97 -23.28 14.17
N SER A 100 -6.64 -22.67 13.19
CA SER A 100 -6.37 -21.29 12.79
C SER A 100 -7.66 -20.48 12.53
N PRO A 101 -7.74 -19.20 12.96
CA PRO A 101 -8.84 -18.33 12.54
C PRO A 101 -8.86 -18.10 11.03
N PRO A 102 -9.99 -17.64 10.46
CA PRO A 102 -10.10 -17.32 9.04
C PRO A 102 -9.02 -16.37 8.53
N ARG A 103 -8.69 -16.53 7.26
CA ARG A 103 -7.85 -15.61 6.48
C ARG A 103 -8.74 -14.79 5.57
N PHE A 104 -8.71 -13.47 5.78
CA PHE A 104 -9.61 -12.52 5.16
C PHE A 104 -8.85 -11.27 4.74
N LEU A 105 -9.25 -10.66 3.62
CA LEU A 105 -8.63 -9.43 3.10
C LEU A 105 -9.32 -8.15 3.60
N GLY A 106 -10.43 -8.27 4.33
CA GLY A 106 -11.21 -7.13 4.81
C GLY A 106 -12.19 -6.57 3.78
N LEU A 107 -12.52 -5.28 3.95
CA LEU A 107 -13.40 -4.56 3.05
C LEU A 107 -12.83 -4.46 1.64
N ARG A 108 -13.71 -4.62 0.65
CA ARG A 108 -13.39 -4.42 -0.76
C ARG A 108 -14.13 -3.24 -1.37
N GLN A 109 -15.36 -2.94 -0.93
CA GLN A 109 -16.09 -1.75 -1.36
C GLN A 109 -16.91 -1.18 -0.21
N LEU A 110 -16.97 0.16 -0.14
CA LEU A 110 -17.75 0.91 0.84
C LEU A 110 -18.36 2.15 0.16
N ILE A 111 -19.64 2.09 -0.16
CA ILE A 111 -20.38 3.19 -0.81
C ILE A 111 -21.21 3.91 0.25
N ALA A 112 -21.21 5.24 0.22
CA ALA A 112 -22.01 6.06 1.13
C ALA A 112 -23.29 6.55 0.45
N GLY A 113 -24.43 6.33 1.11
CA GLY A 113 -25.73 6.87 0.72
C GLY A 113 -26.27 7.87 1.73
N ASP A 114 -27.57 8.10 1.67
CA ASP A 114 -28.29 8.99 2.59
C ASP A 114 -28.66 8.22 3.86
N GLY A 115 -27.98 8.51 4.98
CA GLY A 115 -28.14 7.79 6.25
C GLY A 115 -27.69 6.32 6.21
N GLU A 116 -26.89 5.92 5.22
CA GLU A 116 -26.52 4.51 5.00
C GLU A 116 -25.11 4.28 4.43
N LEU A 117 -24.61 3.06 4.63
CA LEU A 117 -23.39 2.54 4.01
C LEU A 117 -23.65 1.17 3.38
N ILE A 118 -23.18 0.96 2.14
CA ILE A 118 -23.22 -0.33 1.44
C ILE A 118 -21.82 -0.92 1.44
N LEU A 119 -21.65 -2.10 2.04
CA LEU A 119 -20.37 -2.78 2.19
C LEU A 119 -20.33 -4.03 1.31
N SER A 120 -19.17 -4.34 0.72
CA SER A 120 -18.89 -5.67 0.17
C SER A 120 -17.43 -6.10 0.35
N TRP A 121 -17.21 -7.42 0.29
CA TRP A 121 -15.91 -8.06 0.48
C TRP A 121 -15.78 -9.36 -0.33
N SER A 122 -14.56 -9.88 -0.44
CA SER A 122 -14.30 -11.22 -1.00
C SER A 122 -14.50 -12.28 0.08
N MET A 123 -14.78 -13.54 -0.29
CA MET A 123 -14.90 -14.61 0.71
C MET A 123 -13.60 -14.79 1.51
N ALA A 124 -13.71 -14.98 2.83
CA ALA A 124 -12.63 -15.48 3.66
C ALA A 124 -12.45 -17.00 3.47
N ILE A 125 -11.28 -17.50 3.86
CA ILE A 125 -10.94 -18.93 3.81
C ILE A 125 -10.42 -19.38 5.17
N ASP A 126 -10.83 -20.59 5.53
CA ASP A 126 -10.49 -21.27 6.76
C ASP A 126 -9.98 -22.69 6.44
N ASP A 127 -9.31 -23.34 7.39
CA ASP A 127 -8.82 -24.72 7.25
C ASP A 127 -9.94 -25.76 7.44
N VAL A 128 -10.93 -25.47 8.30
CA VAL A 128 -12.09 -26.34 8.59
C VAL A 128 -13.40 -25.80 8.02
N SER A 129 -13.71 -24.51 8.19
CA SER A 129 -15.00 -23.94 7.78
C SER A 129 -15.05 -23.64 6.29
N THR A 130 -16.14 -24.07 5.63
CA THR A 130 -16.38 -23.61 4.26
C THR A 130 -16.79 -22.14 4.25
N ALA A 131 -16.50 -21.42 3.15
CA ALA A 131 -16.87 -20.01 2.98
C ALA A 131 -18.37 -19.70 3.19
N LYS A 132 -19.26 -20.71 3.10
CA LYS A 132 -20.70 -20.57 3.37
C LYS A 132 -21.07 -20.63 4.85
N GLN A 133 -20.16 -21.04 5.72
CA GLN A 133 -20.34 -21.15 7.18
C GLN A 133 -19.75 -19.94 7.92
N ILE A 134 -18.78 -19.26 7.31
CA ILE A 134 -18.14 -18.06 7.85
C ILE A 134 -19.14 -16.90 7.96
N ARG A 135 -19.18 -16.24 9.13
CA ARG A 135 -19.89 -14.98 9.38
C ARG A 135 -18.92 -13.81 9.26
N TYR A 136 -19.46 -12.59 9.09
CA TYR A 136 -18.66 -11.37 9.08
C TYR A 136 -19.17 -10.40 10.13
N GLN A 137 -18.26 -9.92 10.96
CA GLN A 137 -18.46 -8.96 12.04
C GLN A 137 -18.03 -7.57 11.57
N ILE A 138 -18.92 -6.59 11.67
CA ILE A 138 -18.66 -5.21 11.24
C ILE A 138 -18.37 -4.35 12.49
N PHE A 139 -17.28 -3.59 12.45
CA PHE A 139 -16.87 -2.66 13.49
C PHE A 139 -16.74 -1.25 12.92
N THR A 140 -17.16 -0.24 13.69
CA THR A 140 -17.17 1.17 13.28
C THR A 140 -16.55 2.06 14.35
N ALA A 141 -15.87 3.14 13.94
CA ALA A 141 -15.37 4.18 14.82
C ALA A 141 -15.47 5.58 14.19
N ASP A 142 -15.52 6.62 15.03
CA ASP A 142 -15.54 8.03 14.60
C ASP A 142 -14.15 8.62 14.34
N ARG A 143 -13.10 7.83 14.56
CA ARG A 143 -11.69 8.20 14.37
C ARG A 143 -10.91 7.01 13.84
N SER A 144 -9.98 7.24 12.90
CA SER A 144 -9.15 6.19 12.32
C SER A 144 -8.37 5.40 13.37
N GLY A 145 -8.40 4.08 13.26
CA GLY A 145 -7.70 3.15 14.15
C GLY A 145 -8.21 3.17 15.59
N LYS A 146 -9.52 3.37 15.80
CA LYS A 146 -10.17 3.40 17.12
C LYS A 146 -11.39 2.47 17.24
N GLN A 147 -11.48 1.45 16.39
CA GLN A 147 -12.44 0.37 16.54
C GLN A 147 -12.10 -0.45 17.80
N ASP A 148 -13.10 -0.71 18.64
CA ASP A 148 -12.97 -1.61 19.78
C ASP A 148 -13.41 -3.02 19.36
N PHE A 149 -12.42 -3.88 19.09
CA PHE A 149 -12.66 -5.29 18.72
C PHE A 149 -12.99 -6.20 19.92
N SER A 150 -13.01 -5.67 21.15
CA SER A 150 -13.46 -6.38 22.34
C SER A 150 -14.94 -6.13 22.67
N ALA A 151 -15.52 -5.06 22.12
CA ALA A 151 -16.95 -4.80 22.15
C ALA A 151 -17.71 -5.70 21.15
N PRO A 152 -19.02 -5.92 21.32
CA PRO A 152 -19.84 -6.56 20.30
C PRO A 152 -19.82 -5.76 18.98
N PRO A 153 -19.74 -6.42 17.81
CA PRO A 153 -19.80 -5.74 16.52
C PRO A 153 -21.14 -5.02 16.32
N ILE A 154 -21.16 -3.94 15.54
CA ILE A 154 -22.39 -3.19 15.24
C ILE A 154 -23.36 -4.00 14.39
N PHE A 155 -22.84 -4.95 13.62
CA PHE A 155 -23.60 -5.90 12.82
C PHE A 155 -22.82 -7.21 12.65
N THR A 156 -23.52 -8.33 12.63
CA THR A 156 -22.96 -9.64 12.23
C THR A 156 -23.83 -10.23 11.14
N THR A 157 -23.23 -10.64 10.03
CA THR A 157 -23.98 -11.17 8.89
C THR A 157 -24.49 -12.59 9.13
N ALA A 158 -25.49 -13.00 8.34
CA ALA A 158 -25.74 -14.42 8.11
C ALA A 158 -24.49 -15.11 7.52
N PRO A 159 -24.29 -16.42 7.77
CA PRO A 159 -23.19 -17.19 7.19
C PRO A 159 -23.14 -17.10 5.65
N GLY A 160 -21.94 -16.91 5.10
CA GLY A 160 -21.70 -16.84 3.66
C GLY A 160 -22.14 -15.55 2.95
N ALA A 161 -22.63 -14.55 3.67
CA ALA A 161 -22.93 -13.24 3.08
C ALA A 161 -21.64 -12.48 2.72
N LEU A 162 -21.58 -11.89 1.52
CA LEU A 162 -20.41 -11.15 1.00
C LEU A 162 -20.65 -9.63 0.90
N SER A 163 -21.78 -9.16 1.44
CA SER A 163 -22.17 -7.76 1.50
C SER A 163 -23.19 -7.54 2.60
N CYS A 164 -23.28 -6.30 3.07
CA CYS A 164 -24.35 -5.83 3.94
C CYS A 164 -24.65 -4.35 3.69
N ARG A 165 -25.75 -3.88 4.29
CA ARG A 165 -26.15 -2.47 4.31
C ARG A 165 -26.31 -2.07 5.77
N LEU A 166 -25.64 -1.01 6.18
CA LEU A 166 -25.86 -0.33 7.46
C LEU A 166 -26.81 0.84 7.19
N THR A 167 -27.86 0.96 7.99
CA THR A 167 -28.87 2.04 7.91
C THR A 167 -28.87 2.85 9.19
N ASP A 168 -29.70 3.89 9.24
CA ASP A 168 -29.95 4.70 10.43
C ASP A 168 -28.70 5.42 10.95
N LEU A 169 -27.79 5.75 10.02
CA LEU A 169 -26.54 6.46 10.27
C LEU A 169 -26.76 7.98 10.19
N GLU A 170 -25.95 8.72 10.93
CA GLU A 170 -25.93 10.18 10.92
C GLU A 170 -25.19 10.71 9.68
N ASN A 171 -25.83 11.61 8.93
CA ASN A 171 -25.20 12.27 7.78
C ASN A 171 -24.12 13.28 8.22
N SER A 172 -23.18 13.56 7.32
CA SER A 172 -22.06 14.48 7.51
C SER A 172 -21.09 14.10 8.65
N ARG A 173 -21.13 12.83 9.08
CA ARG A 173 -20.19 12.22 10.02
C ARG A 173 -19.36 11.15 9.30
N THR A 174 -18.05 11.32 9.26
CA THR A 174 -17.16 10.29 8.70
C THR A 174 -17.07 9.10 9.64
N ILE A 175 -17.35 7.91 9.12
CA ILE A 175 -17.33 6.63 9.82
C ILE A 175 -16.18 5.81 9.27
N HIS A 176 -15.38 5.24 10.17
CA HIS A 176 -14.26 4.35 9.87
C HIS A 176 -14.67 2.90 10.11
N VAL A 177 -14.72 2.10 9.05
CA VAL A 177 -15.29 0.74 9.08
C VAL A 177 -14.21 -0.32 8.89
N VAL A 178 -14.24 -1.36 9.72
CA VAL A 178 -13.44 -2.59 9.61
C VAL A 178 -14.41 -3.78 9.61
N VAL A 179 -14.07 -4.83 8.84
CA VAL A 179 -14.81 -6.10 8.86
C VAL A 179 -13.85 -7.22 9.23
N ARG A 180 -14.27 -8.13 10.10
CA ARG A 180 -13.55 -9.37 10.46
C ARG A 180 -14.41 -10.59 10.14
N ALA A 181 -13.78 -11.67 9.72
CA ALA A 181 -14.41 -12.96 9.48
C ALA A 181 -14.36 -13.83 10.73
N GLU A 182 -15.46 -14.55 11.00
CA GLU A 182 -15.64 -15.48 12.10
C GLU A 182 -16.02 -16.86 11.54
N ASP A 183 -15.32 -17.90 11.93
CA ASP A 183 -15.55 -19.27 11.46
C ASP A 183 -16.79 -19.95 12.10
N ALA A 184 -16.96 -21.25 11.84
CA ALA A 184 -18.04 -22.04 12.41
C ALA A 184 -17.81 -22.43 13.88
N THR A 185 -16.57 -22.34 14.40
CA THR A 185 -16.18 -22.72 15.77
C THR A 185 -16.14 -21.53 16.73
N GLY A 186 -16.09 -20.31 16.19
CA GLY A 186 -16.12 -19.03 16.90
C GLY A 186 -14.79 -18.28 16.93
N LYS A 187 -13.75 -18.67 16.18
CA LYS A 187 -12.53 -17.86 16.09
C LYS A 187 -12.71 -16.74 15.06
N VAL A 188 -11.99 -15.65 15.30
CA VAL A 188 -12.10 -14.41 14.53
C VAL A 188 -10.72 -14.02 14.03
N ASP A 189 -10.66 -13.52 12.80
CA ASP A 189 -9.41 -12.99 12.25
C ASP A 189 -8.91 -11.72 12.96
N THR A 190 -7.70 -11.30 12.61
CA THR A 190 -7.03 -10.09 13.13
C THR A 190 -7.04 -8.94 12.13
N ASN A 191 -8.02 -8.87 11.23
CA ASN A 191 -8.05 -7.85 10.18
C ASN A 191 -8.29 -6.44 10.77
N GLU A 192 -7.50 -5.49 10.27
CA GLU A 192 -7.57 -4.06 10.61
C GLU A 192 -7.60 -3.17 9.35
N ILE A 193 -7.90 -3.75 8.18
CA ILE A 193 -8.10 -2.99 6.93
C ILE A 193 -9.36 -2.12 7.07
N GLU A 194 -9.12 -0.86 7.43
CA GLU A 194 -10.11 0.18 7.64
C GLU A 194 -10.36 0.99 6.37
N TRP A 195 -11.64 1.22 6.07
CA TRP A 195 -12.09 2.17 5.04
C TRP A 195 -12.95 3.27 5.68
N SER A 196 -12.77 4.52 5.25
CA SER A 196 -13.61 5.64 5.66
C SER A 196 -14.71 5.95 4.64
N ALA A 197 -15.85 6.45 5.13
CA ALA A 197 -16.96 6.93 4.32
C ALA A 197 -17.83 7.92 5.12
N THR A 198 -18.54 8.82 4.43
CA THR A 198 -19.42 9.82 5.05
C THR A 198 -20.84 9.69 4.47
N PRO A 199 -21.82 9.15 5.21
CA PRO A 199 -23.22 9.23 4.80
C PRO A 199 -23.61 10.69 4.58
N ASN A 200 -24.32 10.97 3.50
CA ASN A 200 -24.76 12.30 3.09
C ASN A 200 -25.92 12.14 2.08
N PRO A 201 -26.77 13.17 1.90
CA PRO A 201 -27.81 13.13 0.88
C PRO A 201 -27.25 12.80 -0.51
N VAL A 202 -28.02 12.03 -1.28
CA VAL A 202 -27.59 11.50 -2.59
C VAL A 202 -28.14 12.34 -3.74
N LEU A 203 -27.27 12.68 -4.69
CA LEU A 203 -27.65 13.18 -6.02
C LEU A 203 -27.35 12.13 -7.09
N PHE A 204 -28.26 11.94 -8.03
CA PHE A 204 -28.19 10.98 -9.12
C PHE A 204 -27.85 11.68 -10.45
N VAL A 205 -26.86 11.16 -11.19
CA VAL A 205 -26.40 11.69 -12.49
C VAL A 205 -26.49 10.61 -13.57
N ASP A 206 -27.22 10.87 -14.65
CA ASP A 206 -27.30 10.00 -15.84
C ASP A 206 -27.18 10.83 -17.11
N GLY A 207 -26.01 10.74 -17.77
CA GLY A 207 -25.71 11.47 -18.99
C GLY A 207 -26.70 11.27 -20.16
N SER A 208 -27.51 10.22 -20.12
CA SER A 208 -28.49 9.90 -21.16
C SER A 208 -29.87 10.52 -20.98
N VAL A 209 -30.16 11.20 -19.86
CA VAL A 209 -31.43 11.93 -19.72
C VAL A 209 -31.52 13.08 -20.74
N ALA A 210 -32.72 13.33 -21.25
CA ALA A 210 -32.94 14.36 -22.28
C ALA A 210 -32.76 15.79 -21.75
N ARG A 211 -33.07 16.01 -20.46
CA ARG A 211 -32.85 17.25 -19.72
C ARG A 211 -32.63 16.92 -18.24
N SER A 212 -31.87 17.75 -17.55
CA SER A 212 -31.53 17.62 -16.14
C SER A 212 -32.78 17.81 -15.26
N GLY A 213 -32.92 16.97 -14.23
CA GLY A 213 -33.97 17.06 -13.22
C GLY A 213 -33.50 17.79 -11.95
N SER A 214 -33.91 17.27 -10.79
CA SER A 214 -33.49 17.79 -9.46
C SER A 214 -32.27 17.07 -8.88
N GLY A 215 -31.89 15.93 -9.43
CA GLY A 215 -30.86 15.04 -8.89
C GLY A 215 -31.30 14.22 -7.67
N GLN A 216 -32.37 14.57 -6.96
CA GLN A 216 -32.72 13.93 -5.67
C GLN A 216 -33.28 12.50 -5.78
N HIS A 217 -33.72 12.08 -6.97
CA HIS A 217 -34.24 10.74 -7.24
C HIS A 217 -33.76 10.22 -8.61
N PRO A 218 -33.63 8.89 -8.82
CA PRO A 218 -33.23 8.29 -10.09
C PRO A 218 -34.03 8.79 -11.31
N ILE A 219 -35.34 8.92 -11.18
CA ILE A 219 -36.26 9.38 -12.24
C ILE A 219 -36.11 10.88 -12.58
N SER A 220 -35.42 11.64 -11.74
CA SER A 220 -35.17 13.08 -11.88
C SER A 220 -33.68 13.40 -11.85
N ALA A 221 -32.84 12.46 -12.30
CA ALA A 221 -31.38 12.61 -12.35
C ALA A 221 -30.93 13.89 -13.08
N LEU A 222 -29.79 14.42 -12.64
CA LEU A 222 -29.06 15.47 -13.36
C LEU A 222 -28.36 14.87 -14.57
N LYS A 223 -28.07 15.70 -15.58
CA LYS A 223 -27.46 15.23 -16.82
C LYS A 223 -25.94 15.16 -16.73
N THR A 224 -25.33 16.07 -15.96
CA THR A 224 -23.86 16.17 -15.87
C THR A 224 -23.40 16.15 -14.42
N ILE A 225 -22.11 15.83 -14.21
CA ILE A 225 -21.50 15.78 -12.88
C ILE A 225 -21.31 17.21 -12.34
N ASP A 226 -20.94 18.16 -13.19
CA ASP A 226 -20.82 19.59 -12.85
C ASP A 226 -22.16 20.18 -12.35
N GLU A 227 -23.30 19.77 -12.93
CA GLU A 227 -24.63 20.15 -12.43
C GLU A 227 -24.89 19.64 -11.01
N ALA A 228 -24.45 18.42 -10.68
CA ALA A 228 -24.62 17.85 -9.34
C ALA A 228 -23.73 18.52 -8.30
N ILE A 229 -22.47 18.82 -8.67
CA ILE A 229 -21.55 19.61 -7.85
C ILE A 229 -22.13 21.01 -7.62
N GLY A 230 -22.64 21.66 -8.66
CA GLY A 230 -23.29 22.98 -8.59
C GLY A 230 -24.54 22.98 -7.71
N ALA A 231 -25.38 21.95 -7.80
CA ALA A 231 -26.56 21.78 -6.96
C ALA A 231 -26.23 21.52 -5.47
N ALA A 232 -25.02 21.00 -5.19
CA ALA A 232 -24.56 20.72 -3.83
C ALA A 232 -23.81 21.89 -3.15
N ILE A 233 -23.59 23.02 -3.84
CA ILE A 233 -22.92 24.18 -3.26
C ILE A 233 -23.71 24.70 -2.05
N GLY A 234 -23.06 24.71 -0.88
CA GLY A 234 -23.66 25.14 0.39
C GLY A 234 -24.27 24.01 1.23
N MET A 235 -24.23 22.77 0.75
CA MET A 235 -24.49 21.58 1.58
C MET A 235 -23.26 21.26 2.46
N PRO A 236 -23.44 20.66 3.66
CA PRO A 236 -22.32 20.21 4.50
C PRO A 236 -21.56 19.00 3.92
N GLY A 237 -22.16 18.30 2.96
CA GLY A 237 -21.59 17.19 2.23
C GLY A 237 -22.62 16.59 1.26
N VAL A 238 -22.17 15.86 0.25
CA VAL A 238 -23.06 15.21 -0.73
C VAL A 238 -22.41 13.91 -1.26
N ASN A 239 -23.24 12.91 -1.54
CA ASN A 239 -22.84 11.73 -2.27
C ASN A 239 -23.45 11.79 -3.68
N VAL A 240 -22.65 11.63 -4.73
CA VAL A 240 -23.11 11.67 -6.13
C VAL A 240 -23.00 10.28 -6.73
N TYR A 241 -24.14 9.66 -7.04
CA TYR A 241 -24.22 8.38 -7.74
C TYR A 241 -24.28 8.64 -9.24
N ILE A 242 -23.33 8.09 -9.99
CA ILE A 242 -23.14 8.37 -11.42
C ILE A 242 -23.40 7.10 -12.22
N ALA A 243 -24.33 7.16 -13.16
CA ALA A 243 -24.66 6.06 -14.05
C ALA A 243 -23.58 5.83 -15.11
N GLU A 244 -23.59 4.62 -15.68
CA GLU A 244 -22.79 4.21 -16.83
C GLU A 244 -22.94 5.18 -18.02
N GLY A 245 -21.82 5.50 -18.65
CA GLY A 245 -21.77 6.45 -19.75
C GLY A 245 -20.44 7.18 -19.87
N THR A 246 -20.36 8.05 -20.86
CA THR A 246 -19.19 8.90 -21.12
C THR A 246 -19.54 10.36 -20.85
N TYR A 247 -18.72 11.00 -20.02
CA TYR A 247 -18.87 12.37 -19.55
C TYR A 247 -17.65 13.18 -20.02
N ASP A 248 -17.87 14.23 -20.82
CA ASP A 248 -16.83 15.15 -21.30
C ASP A 248 -16.83 16.41 -20.44
N GLU A 249 -16.36 16.25 -19.21
CA GLU A 249 -16.43 17.26 -18.14
C GLU A 249 -15.04 17.47 -17.50
N GLN A 250 -14.88 18.61 -16.84
CA GLN A 250 -13.76 18.89 -15.95
C GLN A 250 -14.33 19.74 -14.81
N PHE A 251 -13.99 19.45 -13.56
CA PHE A 251 -14.61 20.12 -12.42
C PHE A 251 -13.72 20.14 -11.18
N LEU A 252 -14.05 21.03 -10.25
CA LEU A 252 -13.53 20.98 -8.89
C LEU A 252 -14.47 20.12 -8.04
N LEU A 253 -13.93 19.16 -7.29
CA LEU A 253 -14.69 18.38 -6.32
C LEU A 253 -14.37 18.92 -4.92
N PHE A 254 -15.33 19.65 -4.36
CA PHE A 254 -15.13 20.40 -3.12
C PHE A 254 -15.14 19.51 -1.87
N ASP A 255 -14.68 20.08 -0.77
CA ASP A 255 -14.63 19.46 0.55
C ASP A 255 -15.96 18.77 0.94
N GLY A 256 -15.88 17.54 1.44
CA GLY A 256 -17.05 16.73 1.83
C GLY A 256 -17.95 16.23 0.69
N MET A 257 -17.60 16.46 -0.57
CA MET A 257 -18.29 15.88 -1.73
C MET A 257 -17.68 14.51 -2.10
N SER A 258 -18.51 13.57 -2.53
CA SER A 258 -18.08 12.21 -2.88
C SER A 258 -18.74 11.73 -4.18
N LEU A 259 -17.96 11.07 -5.05
CA LEU A 259 -18.42 10.54 -6.33
C LEU A 259 -18.35 9.01 -6.33
N PHE A 260 -19.44 8.36 -6.76
CA PHE A 260 -19.53 6.91 -6.90
C PHE A 260 -20.03 6.55 -8.30
N GLY A 261 -19.13 6.03 -9.14
CA GLY A 261 -19.42 5.54 -10.48
C GLY A 261 -19.83 4.07 -10.50
N GLY A 262 -20.07 3.54 -11.70
CA GLY A 262 -20.34 2.12 -11.91
C GLY A 262 -21.81 1.71 -11.77
N PHE A 263 -22.74 2.66 -11.64
CA PHE A 263 -24.16 2.34 -11.51
C PHE A 263 -24.80 2.03 -12.88
N ARG A 264 -25.67 1.02 -12.91
CA ARG A 264 -26.60 0.87 -14.03
C ARG A 264 -27.60 2.03 -14.02
N LYS A 265 -28.02 2.49 -15.20
CA LYS A 265 -29.11 3.46 -15.34
C LYS A 265 -30.35 3.02 -14.56
N GLY A 266 -30.98 3.95 -13.86
CA GLY A 266 -32.08 3.69 -12.93
C GLY A 266 -31.67 3.36 -11.49
N PHE A 267 -30.39 3.06 -11.22
CA PHE A 267 -29.79 2.94 -9.87
C PHE A 267 -30.39 1.86 -8.95
N GLU A 268 -31.08 0.86 -9.51
CA GLU A 268 -31.76 -0.21 -8.75
C GLU A 268 -30.81 -1.26 -8.13
N VAL A 269 -29.51 -1.22 -8.44
CA VAL A 269 -28.53 -2.24 -8.07
C VAL A 269 -27.23 -1.63 -7.54
N ILE A 270 -26.54 -2.38 -6.67
CA ILE A 270 -25.17 -2.08 -6.25
C ILE A 270 -24.29 -1.93 -7.51
N PRO A 271 -23.42 -0.89 -7.60
CA PRO A 271 -22.66 -0.61 -8.80
C PRO A 271 -21.74 -1.78 -9.18
N SER A 272 -21.62 -2.00 -10.49
CA SER A 272 -20.82 -3.09 -11.06
C SER A 272 -19.84 -2.49 -12.06
N LEU A 273 -18.70 -2.03 -11.53
CA LEU A 273 -17.73 -1.18 -12.21
C LEU A 273 -17.31 -1.71 -13.60
N GLY A 274 -17.09 -3.03 -13.71
CA GLY A 274 -16.71 -3.70 -14.97
C GLY A 274 -17.86 -4.03 -15.93
N ARG A 275 -19.11 -3.73 -15.58
CA ARG A 275 -20.30 -3.91 -16.45
C ARG A 275 -20.97 -2.59 -16.83
N HIS A 276 -20.86 -1.59 -15.96
CA HIS A 276 -21.59 -0.32 -16.03
C HIS A 276 -20.62 0.87 -15.91
N PRO A 277 -19.57 0.96 -16.76
CA PRO A 277 -18.46 1.89 -16.56
C PRO A 277 -18.90 3.36 -16.64
N THR A 278 -18.47 4.15 -15.67
CA THR A 278 -18.57 5.62 -15.67
C THR A 278 -17.25 6.20 -16.17
N ILE A 279 -17.25 6.75 -17.38
CA ILE A 279 -16.03 7.18 -18.08
C ILE A 279 -15.98 8.72 -18.14
N LEU A 280 -14.97 9.33 -17.53
CA LEU A 280 -14.64 10.74 -17.68
C LEU A 280 -13.55 10.88 -18.75
N THR A 281 -13.83 11.62 -19.83
CA THR A 281 -12.84 11.89 -20.89
C THR A 281 -12.17 13.24 -20.67
N ALA A 282 -10.84 13.24 -20.66
CA ALA A 282 -10.06 14.43 -20.38
C ALA A 282 -10.02 15.43 -21.55
N LYS A 283 -10.04 16.73 -21.21
CA LYS A 283 -9.90 17.83 -22.18
C LYS A 283 -8.43 18.14 -22.41
N ALA A 284 -8.09 18.45 -23.67
CA ALA A 284 -6.69 18.67 -24.07
C ALA A 284 -6.02 19.78 -23.26
N THR A 285 -4.81 19.49 -22.78
CA THR A 285 -3.96 20.33 -21.90
C THR A 285 -4.56 20.73 -20.55
N ARG A 286 -5.67 20.11 -20.13
CA ARG A 286 -6.36 20.37 -18.86
C ARG A 286 -6.23 19.23 -17.87
N ASP A 287 -6.26 19.59 -16.59
CA ASP A 287 -6.45 18.62 -15.52
C ASP A 287 -7.94 18.26 -15.44
N SER A 288 -8.29 16.98 -15.21
CA SER A 288 -9.69 16.54 -15.30
C SER A 288 -10.47 16.78 -14.01
N LEU A 289 -9.85 16.45 -12.88
CA LEU A 289 -10.44 16.54 -11.56
C LEU A 289 -9.47 17.24 -10.60
N ILE A 290 -9.95 18.30 -9.95
CA ILE A 290 -9.16 19.11 -9.02
C ILE A 290 -9.86 19.09 -7.66
N LEU A 291 -9.14 18.69 -6.61
CA LEU A 291 -9.60 18.71 -5.22
C LEU A 291 -8.86 19.87 -4.54
N PRO A 292 -9.55 20.98 -4.24
CA PRO A 292 -8.97 22.07 -3.45
C PRO A 292 -8.86 21.67 -1.96
N PRO A 293 -8.14 22.46 -1.15
CA PRO A 293 -7.97 22.21 0.28
C PRO A 293 -9.29 21.96 1.03
N GLY A 294 -9.31 20.94 1.88
CA GLY A 294 -10.52 20.46 2.55
C GLY A 294 -10.26 19.54 3.74
N LYS A 295 -11.09 19.63 4.79
CA LYS A 295 -10.93 18.88 6.05
C LYS A 295 -11.92 17.73 6.23
N ASN A 296 -12.83 17.55 5.29
CA ASN A 296 -13.80 16.47 5.24
C ASN A 296 -13.39 15.46 4.18
N LEU A 297 -13.83 14.21 4.35
CA LEU A 297 -13.49 13.14 3.41
C LEU A 297 -14.09 13.39 2.02
N VAL A 298 -13.23 13.45 1.01
CA VAL A 298 -13.59 13.43 -0.42
C VAL A 298 -13.37 12.02 -0.98
N VAL A 299 -14.41 11.41 -1.55
CA VAL A 299 -14.34 10.06 -2.15
C VAL A 299 -14.46 10.13 -3.66
N ILE A 300 -13.67 9.33 -4.37
CA ILE A 300 -13.81 9.08 -5.81
C ILE A 300 -13.75 7.57 -5.99
N ASP A 301 -14.91 6.92 -6.14
CA ASP A 301 -15.03 5.46 -6.29
C ASP A 301 -15.51 5.05 -7.69
N GLY A 302 -14.76 4.18 -8.37
CA GLY A 302 -15.27 3.46 -9.55
C GLY A 302 -15.39 4.26 -10.85
N LEU A 303 -14.58 5.30 -11.03
CA LEU A 303 -14.49 6.10 -12.26
C LEU A 303 -13.35 5.61 -13.17
N THR A 304 -13.59 5.57 -14.48
CA THR A 304 -12.52 5.48 -15.50
C THR A 304 -12.19 6.88 -16.00
N LEU A 305 -10.97 7.35 -15.78
CA LEU A 305 -10.46 8.63 -16.27
C LEU A 305 -9.56 8.35 -17.49
N SER A 306 -9.98 8.80 -18.67
CA SER A 306 -9.26 8.58 -19.94
C SER A 306 -8.64 9.86 -20.46
N GLY A 307 -7.30 9.94 -20.40
CA GLY A 307 -6.50 11.08 -20.82
C GLY A 307 -6.34 11.21 -22.34
N ALA A 308 -6.45 10.11 -23.08
CA ALA A 308 -6.29 10.02 -24.54
C ALA A 308 -5.02 10.71 -25.11
N MET A 309 -3.93 10.70 -24.33
CA MET A 309 -2.66 11.41 -24.52
C MET A 309 -2.79 12.94 -24.68
N LYS A 310 -3.90 13.51 -24.19
CA LYS A 310 -4.29 14.92 -24.35
C LYS A 310 -4.57 15.61 -23.03
N GLY A 311 -5.27 14.95 -22.11
CA GLY A 311 -5.47 15.43 -20.75
C GLY A 311 -4.14 15.57 -20.04
N ARG A 312 -3.94 16.64 -19.27
CA ARG A 312 -2.68 16.91 -18.57
C ARG A 312 -2.52 15.95 -17.39
N ARG A 313 -3.30 16.12 -16.31
CA ARG A 313 -3.34 15.22 -15.15
C ARG A 313 -4.77 14.71 -14.91
N ALA A 314 -4.92 13.52 -14.35
CA ALA A 314 -6.25 12.97 -14.09
C ALA A 314 -6.85 13.57 -12.82
N ILE A 315 -6.14 13.42 -11.70
CA ILE A 315 -6.53 13.92 -10.39
C ILE A 315 -5.40 14.78 -9.83
N VAL A 316 -5.73 16.01 -9.44
CA VAL A 316 -4.83 16.93 -8.71
C VAL A 316 -5.48 17.22 -7.37
N ALA A 317 -4.78 16.93 -6.28
CA ALA A 317 -5.31 17.04 -4.93
C ALA A 317 -4.34 17.87 -4.06
N ASP A 318 -4.86 18.89 -3.40
CA ASP A 318 -4.13 19.87 -2.58
C ASP A 318 -4.75 19.86 -1.17
N ASP A 319 -3.97 19.61 -0.13
CA ASP A 319 -4.35 19.71 1.30
C ASP A 319 -5.73 19.13 1.69
N CYS A 320 -5.91 17.83 1.42
CA CYS A 320 -7.21 17.17 1.41
C CYS A 320 -7.22 15.77 2.05
N ILE A 321 -8.32 15.40 2.69
CA ILE A 321 -8.58 14.02 3.16
C ILE A 321 -9.29 13.23 2.05
N ILE A 322 -8.67 12.19 1.52
CA ILE A 322 -9.13 11.49 0.31
C ILE A 322 -9.33 9.98 0.46
N ARG A 323 -10.30 9.45 -0.27
CA ARG A 323 -10.36 8.03 -0.65
C ARG A 323 -10.57 7.88 -2.15
N ILE A 324 -9.51 7.58 -2.88
CA ILE A 324 -9.58 7.28 -4.32
C ILE A 324 -9.64 5.75 -4.44
N SER A 325 -10.78 5.20 -4.84
CA SER A 325 -10.99 3.75 -4.87
C SER A 325 -11.50 3.23 -6.21
N HIS A 326 -11.02 2.06 -6.64
CA HIS A 326 -11.43 1.40 -7.88
C HIS A 326 -11.35 2.24 -9.17
N CYS A 327 -10.52 3.27 -9.21
CA CYS A 327 -10.36 4.11 -10.39
C CYS A 327 -9.41 3.47 -11.42
N SER A 328 -9.74 3.61 -12.70
CA SER A 328 -8.84 3.28 -13.82
C SER A 328 -8.41 4.59 -14.47
N ILE A 329 -7.13 4.92 -14.39
CA ILE A 329 -6.56 6.20 -14.85
C ILE A 329 -5.53 5.90 -15.93
N THR A 330 -5.82 6.29 -17.17
CA THR A 330 -4.98 5.93 -18.32
C THR A 330 -4.72 7.05 -19.30
N GLY A 331 -3.48 7.13 -19.80
CA GLY A 331 -3.11 7.91 -20.97
C GLY A 331 -3.11 9.43 -20.77
N PHE A 332 -2.67 9.93 -19.62
CA PHE A 332 -2.46 11.36 -19.38
C PHE A 332 -1.08 11.84 -19.89
N SER A 333 -0.98 13.12 -20.28
CA SER A 333 0.22 13.71 -20.86
C SER A 333 1.23 14.23 -19.82
N ASP A 334 0.89 14.11 -18.54
CA ASP A 334 1.71 14.36 -17.35
C ASP A 334 1.31 13.25 -16.35
N LYS A 335 1.19 13.53 -15.06
CA LYS A 335 0.91 12.54 -14.02
C LYS A 335 -0.52 11.99 -14.04
N GLY A 336 -0.68 10.72 -13.65
CA GLY A 336 -2.01 10.14 -13.39
C GLY A 336 -2.68 10.84 -12.20
N ILE A 337 -2.09 10.67 -11.01
CA ILE A 337 -2.50 11.37 -9.78
C ILE A 337 -1.35 12.26 -9.31
N GLN A 338 -1.64 13.50 -8.93
CA GLN A 338 -0.73 14.34 -8.16
C GLN A 338 -1.38 14.79 -6.85
N ILE A 339 -0.77 14.40 -5.75
CA ILE A 339 -1.06 14.90 -4.41
C ILE A 339 0.04 15.89 -4.05
N LYS A 340 -0.39 17.04 -3.55
CA LYS A 340 0.49 18.09 -3.06
C LYS A 340 -0.04 18.60 -1.71
N THR A 341 0.87 19.05 -0.86
CA THR A 341 0.55 20.01 0.20
C THR A 341 1.30 21.31 -0.04
N ASP A 342 0.87 22.38 0.62
CA ASP A 342 1.79 23.48 0.87
C ASP A 342 2.79 23.15 1.99
N ASN A 343 3.68 24.11 2.24
CA ASN A 343 4.73 24.03 3.26
C ASN A 343 4.42 24.95 4.45
N ASP A 344 3.16 25.39 4.61
CA ASP A 344 2.77 26.26 5.73
C ASP A 344 2.29 25.45 6.96
N ASP A 345 1.90 26.17 8.02
CA ASP A 345 1.43 25.61 9.29
C ASP A 345 0.00 25.04 9.17
N GLY A 346 -0.23 24.11 8.24
CA GLY A 346 -1.53 23.45 8.10
C GLY A 346 -1.69 22.43 6.98
N GLY A 347 -0.98 22.57 5.84
CA GLY A 347 -1.20 21.71 4.68
C GLY A 347 -0.90 20.23 4.90
N GLU A 348 -1.90 19.35 4.86
CA GLU A 348 -1.78 17.89 5.00
C GLU A 348 -2.66 17.21 3.95
N ALA A 349 -2.15 16.16 3.28
CA ALA A 349 -2.99 15.24 2.51
C ALA A 349 -2.95 13.83 3.11
N SER A 350 -4.11 13.29 3.46
CA SER A 350 -4.21 11.99 4.12
C SER A 350 -5.37 11.13 3.64
N GLY A 351 -5.33 9.84 3.99
CA GLY A 351 -6.36 8.87 3.62
C GLY A 351 -5.79 7.71 2.78
N ALA A 352 -6.45 7.37 1.68
CA ALA A 352 -6.12 6.14 0.96
C ALA A 352 -6.36 6.13 -0.56
N ILE A 353 -5.55 5.33 -1.27
CA ILE A 353 -5.73 4.94 -2.67
C ILE A 353 -5.85 3.41 -2.72
N LEU A 354 -6.99 2.90 -3.21
CA LEU A 354 -7.43 1.52 -2.97
C LEU A 354 -7.93 0.86 -4.26
N TYR A 355 -7.43 -0.31 -4.64
CA TYR A 355 -7.89 -1.05 -5.83
C TYR A 355 -7.83 -0.28 -7.18
N CYS A 356 -6.99 0.76 -7.27
CA CYS A 356 -6.85 1.59 -8.48
C CYS A 356 -5.81 1.04 -9.47
N GLU A 357 -6.04 1.23 -10.77
CA GLU A 357 -5.08 0.98 -11.85
C GLU A 357 -4.70 2.30 -12.53
N ILE A 358 -3.41 2.62 -12.54
CA ILE A 358 -2.86 3.86 -13.07
C ILE A 358 -1.77 3.53 -14.08
N SER A 359 -2.04 3.77 -15.37
CA SER A 359 -1.20 3.26 -16.45
C SER A 359 -1.03 4.18 -17.66
N GLU A 360 0.01 3.94 -18.45
CA GLU A 360 0.22 4.57 -19.77
C GLU A 360 0.33 6.11 -19.75
N ASN A 361 0.59 6.71 -18.58
CA ASN A 361 0.74 8.16 -18.43
C ASN A 361 2.17 8.60 -18.83
N LEU A 362 2.33 9.80 -19.40
CA LEU A 362 3.65 10.34 -19.77
C LEU A 362 4.45 10.89 -18.57
N GLY A 363 3.79 11.14 -17.45
CA GLY A 363 4.42 11.48 -16.18
C GLY A 363 4.56 10.28 -15.26
N ASP A 364 4.59 10.54 -13.95
CA ASP A 364 4.49 9.48 -12.94
C ASP A 364 3.06 8.93 -12.89
N GLY A 365 2.90 7.67 -12.46
CA GLY A 365 1.58 7.15 -12.10
C GLY A 365 0.98 7.95 -10.93
N LEU A 366 1.70 7.99 -9.81
CA LEU A 366 1.37 8.82 -8.64
C LEU A 366 2.55 9.72 -8.25
N ARG A 367 2.26 11.00 -8.04
CA ARG A 367 3.17 12.02 -7.53
C ARG A 367 2.71 12.48 -6.14
N ILE A 368 3.61 12.57 -5.17
CA ILE A 368 3.34 13.00 -3.79
C ILE A 368 4.36 14.06 -3.38
N GLU A 369 3.93 15.28 -3.08
CA GLU A 369 4.82 16.38 -2.66
C GLU A 369 4.31 17.00 -1.36
N GLY A 370 5.16 17.13 -0.33
CA GLY A 370 4.78 17.72 0.96
C GLY A 370 4.47 16.71 2.07
N HIS A 371 3.59 17.08 3.01
CA HIS A 371 3.35 16.33 4.25
C HIS A 371 2.11 15.43 4.15
N VAL A 372 2.28 14.11 4.24
CA VAL A 372 1.18 13.16 3.97
C VAL A 372 1.06 12.00 4.95
N ASP A 373 -0.16 11.49 5.11
CA ASP A 373 -0.46 10.19 5.72
C ASP A 373 -1.33 9.34 4.76
N LEU A 374 -0.68 8.58 3.86
CA LEU A 374 -1.33 7.84 2.79
C LEU A 374 -1.14 6.33 2.89
N LYS A 375 -2.25 5.59 2.78
CA LYS A 375 -2.31 4.14 2.57
C LYS A 375 -2.58 3.84 1.08
N ILE A 376 -1.70 3.07 0.43
CA ILE A 376 -1.85 2.63 -0.95
C ILE A 376 -2.01 1.11 -0.93
N ARG A 377 -3.16 0.60 -1.40
CA ARG A 377 -3.58 -0.80 -1.21
C ARG A 377 -4.16 -1.39 -2.50
N GLU A 378 -3.74 -2.60 -2.86
CA GLU A 378 -4.25 -3.34 -4.03
C GLU A 378 -4.15 -2.57 -5.36
N CYS A 379 -3.18 -1.67 -5.48
CA CYS A 379 -3.02 -0.78 -6.64
C CYS A 379 -2.07 -1.35 -7.70
N ARG A 380 -2.20 -0.83 -8.92
CA ARG A 380 -1.34 -1.14 -10.07
C ARG A 380 -0.82 0.15 -10.70
N PHE A 381 0.50 0.28 -10.82
CA PHE A 381 1.18 1.41 -11.45
C PHE A 381 2.06 0.90 -12.59
N THR A 382 1.56 0.92 -13.83
CA THR A 382 2.19 0.18 -14.94
C THR A 382 2.32 0.97 -16.24
N ASN A 383 3.43 0.77 -16.96
CA ASN A 383 3.69 1.41 -18.26
C ASN A 383 3.65 2.96 -18.25
N ASN A 384 3.88 3.59 -17.09
CA ASN A 384 4.03 5.05 -17.00
C ASN A 384 5.44 5.44 -17.46
N GLN A 385 5.59 6.56 -18.16
CA GLN A 385 6.89 6.94 -18.76
C GLN A 385 7.89 7.55 -17.77
N GLN A 386 7.45 7.91 -16.55
CA GLN A 386 8.34 8.26 -15.43
C GLN A 386 8.29 7.17 -14.35
N SER A 387 8.17 7.53 -13.07
CA SER A 387 8.10 6.54 -11.99
C SER A 387 6.68 5.97 -11.85
N GLY A 388 6.56 4.76 -11.30
CA GLY A 388 5.24 4.24 -10.90
C GLY A 388 4.64 5.10 -9.78
N ILE A 389 5.43 5.31 -8.72
CA ILE A 389 5.14 6.23 -7.61
C ILE A 389 6.39 7.08 -7.35
N SER A 390 6.24 8.42 -7.33
CA SER A 390 7.31 9.35 -6.94
C SER A 390 6.89 10.28 -5.80
N ALA A 391 7.76 10.40 -4.80
CA ALA A 391 7.67 11.36 -3.72
C ALA A 391 9.01 12.11 -3.61
N PRO A 392 9.27 13.15 -4.43
CA PRO A 392 10.59 13.80 -4.54
C PRO A 392 10.95 14.70 -3.35
N SER A 393 10.00 14.94 -2.45
CA SER A 393 10.06 15.91 -1.35
C SER A 393 8.95 15.56 -0.36
N LEU A 394 9.06 14.37 0.25
CA LEU A 394 8.19 13.95 1.35
C LEU A 394 8.62 14.71 2.61
N GLN A 395 7.75 15.53 3.18
CA GLN A 395 8.09 16.50 4.23
C GLN A 395 7.76 15.98 5.64
N PRO A 396 8.76 15.66 6.49
CA PRO A 396 8.55 15.43 7.91
C PRO A 396 8.16 16.73 8.62
N ARG A 397 7.30 16.62 9.64
CA ARG A 397 6.97 17.72 10.56
C ARG A 397 7.09 17.26 12.02
N HIS A 398 7.58 18.14 12.90
CA HIS A 398 7.58 17.91 14.35
C HIS A 398 6.14 17.83 14.89
N GLY A 399 5.92 17.18 16.02
CA GLY A 399 4.58 16.74 16.48
C GLY A 399 3.91 15.65 15.62
N GLU A 400 4.13 15.66 14.31
CA GLU A 400 3.30 14.91 13.36
C GLU A 400 3.90 13.62 12.80
N LYS A 401 3.07 12.86 12.07
CA LYS A 401 3.39 11.54 11.51
C LYS A 401 3.23 11.51 10.00
N THR A 402 4.36 11.54 9.29
CA THR A 402 4.43 11.35 7.83
C THR A 402 4.44 9.86 7.48
N ARG A 403 3.49 9.38 6.67
CA ARG A 403 3.37 7.97 6.28
C ARG A 403 3.11 7.80 4.78
N ILE A 404 3.87 6.88 4.18
CA ILE A 404 3.54 6.24 2.91
C ILE A 404 3.57 4.73 3.16
N ASP A 405 2.42 4.07 3.03
CA ASP A 405 2.26 2.66 3.36
C ASP A 405 1.66 1.91 2.16
N LEU A 406 2.44 1.01 1.55
CA LEU A 406 2.09 0.21 0.38
C LEU A 406 1.81 -1.24 0.81
N GLN A 407 0.68 -1.81 0.38
CA GLN A 407 0.38 -3.22 0.60
C GLN A 407 -0.26 -3.83 -0.65
N ARG A 408 0.25 -4.97 -1.12
CA ARG A 408 -0.26 -5.68 -2.32
C ARG A 408 -0.29 -4.79 -3.58
N VAL A 409 0.80 -4.05 -3.82
CA VAL A 409 0.91 -3.08 -4.92
C VAL A 409 1.83 -3.63 -6.01
N LEU A 410 1.36 -3.63 -7.26
CA LEU A 410 2.21 -3.88 -8.44
C LEU A 410 2.71 -2.57 -9.02
N ILE A 411 4.02 -2.46 -9.21
CA ILE A 411 4.68 -1.39 -9.94
C ILE A 411 5.55 -2.01 -11.04
N ALA A 412 5.12 -1.93 -12.30
CA ALA A 412 5.79 -2.66 -13.38
C ALA A 412 5.95 -1.88 -14.69
N ASP A 413 7.04 -2.15 -15.41
CA ASP A 413 7.26 -1.66 -16.78
C ASP A 413 7.27 -0.13 -16.91
N ASN A 414 7.66 0.60 -15.85
CA ASN A 414 7.71 2.08 -15.86
C ASN A 414 9.07 2.61 -16.38
N GLY A 415 9.07 3.85 -16.88
CA GLY A 415 10.17 4.49 -17.60
C GLY A 415 11.29 5.08 -16.75
N ASP A 416 11.10 5.24 -15.44
CA ASP A 416 12.13 5.57 -14.46
C ASP A 416 12.18 4.49 -13.34
N VAL A 417 12.22 4.91 -12.08
CA VAL A 417 12.23 4.06 -10.87
C VAL A 417 10.81 3.54 -10.60
N GLY A 418 10.67 2.32 -10.07
CA GLY A 418 9.35 1.82 -9.65
C GLY A 418 8.72 2.70 -8.56
N VAL A 419 9.31 2.70 -7.36
CA VAL A 419 8.92 3.58 -6.25
C VAL A 419 10.12 4.44 -5.85
N ASN A 420 10.00 5.76 -5.92
CA ASN A 420 11.06 6.72 -5.63
C ASN A 420 10.63 7.67 -4.50
N ILE A 421 11.17 7.52 -3.29
CA ILE A 421 10.84 8.37 -2.14
C ILE A 421 12.09 9.09 -1.65
N ARG A 422 12.04 10.42 -1.65
CA ARG A 422 13.00 11.31 -1.01
C ARG A 422 12.38 11.93 0.22
N ILE A 423 12.95 11.64 1.39
CA ILE A 423 12.52 12.25 2.65
C ILE A 423 13.30 13.53 2.86
N ALA A 424 12.62 14.68 2.89
CA ALA A 424 13.22 15.99 3.06
C ALA A 424 13.79 16.19 4.48
N GLU A 425 14.61 17.24 4.66
CA GLU A 425 14.91 17.78 5.99
C GLU A 425 13.60 18.14 6.72
N PRO A 426 13.51 17.93 8.04
CA PRO A 426 12.31 18.23 8.81
C PRO A 426 12.07 19.75 8.88
N ASP A 427 10.85 20.15 9.24
CA ASP A 427 10.55 21.54 9.58
C ASP A 427 11.30 22.00 10.85
N SER A 428 11.32 23.31 11.12
CA SER A 428 12.03 23.90 12.26
C SER A 428 11.23 23.87 13.57
N GLY A 429 10.51 22.77 13.83
CA GLY A 429 9.59 22.61 14.95
C GLY A 429 10.25 22.28 16.30
N ASP A 430 9.46 21.83 17.27
CA ASP A 430 9.97 21.49 18.61
C ASP A 430 10.73 20.16 18.60
N SER A 431 12.06 20.23 18.72
CA SER A 431 12.97 19.09 18.78
C SER A 431 12.72 18.13 19.96
N SER A 432 11.91 18.52 20.94
CA SER A 432 11.42 17.61 22.00
C SER A 432 10.37 16.61 21.51
N ASP A 433 9.71 16.89 20.38
CA ASP A 433 8.66 16.07 19.77
C ASP A 433 9.00 15.67 18.31
N PRO A 434 10.05 14.84 18.11
CA PRO A 434 10.72 14.62 16.83
C PRO A 434 9.83 13.95 15.77
N PRO A 435 9.89 14.35 14.48
CA PRO A 435 9.00 13.83 13.42
C PRO A 435 8.95 12.31 13.36
N ARG A 436 7.76 11.73 13.14
CA ARG A 436 7.60 10.28 12.93
C ARG A 436 7.43 9.98 11.46
N VAL A 437 8.43 9.34 10.84
CA VAL A 437 8.36 8.90 9.44
C VAL A 437 8.12 7.39 9.38
N ARG A 438 7.15 6.97 8.57
CA ARG A 438 6.72 5.58 8.42
C ARG A 438 6.60 5.22 6.93
N ILE A 439 7.60 4.51 6.41
CA ILE A 439 7.56 3.98 5.04
C ILE A 439 7.36 2.46 5.12
N GLY A 440 6.19 1.98 4.73
CA GLY A 440 5.85 0.56 4.74
C GLY A 440 5.65 0.01 3.32
N MET A 441 6.17 -1.18 3.04
CA MET A 441 6.01 -1.87 1.76
C MET A 441 5.85 -3.37 2.02
N ILE A 442 4.63 -3.90 1.94
CA ILE A 442 4.31 -5.30 2.27
C ILE A 442 3.62 -5.99 1.09
N GLY A 443 4.25 -7.02 0.51
CA GLY A 443 3.70 -7.64 -0.71
C GLY A 443 3.76 -6.69 -1.91
N VAL A 444 4.85 -5.94 -2.06
CA VAL A 444 5.07 -5.07 -3.22
C VAL A 444 5.77 -5.88 -4.31
N GLU A 445 5.26 -5.78 -5.54
CA GLU A 445 5.91 -6.30 -6.73
C GLU A 445 6.48 -5.14 -7.55
N SER A 446 7.81 -5.03 -7.67
CA SER A 446 8.48 -4.00 -8.46
C SER A 446 9.28 -4.61 -9.62
N LEU A 447 8.71 -4.59 -10.83
CA LEU A 447 9.12 -5.43 -11.94
C LEU A 447 9.53 -4.63 -13.20
N ARG A 448 10.68 -4.95 -13.80
CA ARG A 448 11.09 -4.44 -15.13
C ARG A 448 11.05 -2.91 -15.30
N ASN A 449 11.19 -2.15 -14.22
CA ASN A 449 11.28 -0.69 -14.32
C ASN A 449 12.64 -0.29 -14.91
N SER A 450 12.69 0.85 -15.60
CA SER A 450 13.85 1.26 -16.40
C SER A 450 15.00 1.86 -15.60
N ASP A 451 14.83 1.99 -14.28
CA ASP A 451 15.84 2.42 -13.32
C ASP A 451 15.86 1.42 -12.13
N HIS A 452 15.94 1.90 -10.88
CA HIS A 452 15.79 1.07 -9.68
C HIS A 452 14.36 0.52 -9.50
N GLY A 453 14.21 -0.62 -8.83
CA GLY A 453 12.90 -1.12 -8.43
C GLY A 453 12.26 -0.26 -7.33
N LEU A 454 12.97 -0.10 -6.23
CA LEU A 454 12.64 0.77 -5.09
C LEU A 454 13.85 1.67 -4.82
N GLY A 455 13.65 2.98 -4.71
CA GLY A 455 14.65 3.98 -4.38
C GLY A 455 14.20 4.83 -3.19
N LEU A 456 15.04 4.87 -2.16
CA LEU A 456 14.79 5.52 -0.87
C LEU A 456 15.99 6.42 -0.55
N ASP A 457 15.78 7.72 -0.38
CA ASP A 457 16.83 8.75 -0.30
C ASP A 457 16.51 9.71 0.86
N LEU A 458 17.31 9.68 1.92
CA LEU A 458 17.18 10.59 3.05
C LEU A 458 17.96 11.87 2.74
N ARG A 459 17.31 13.04 2.78
CA ARG A 459 17.93 14.33 2.46
C ARG A 459 18.47 15.07 3.69
N TYR A 460 18.67 14.37 4.80
CA TYR A 460 19.01 14.94 6.11
C TYR A 460 20.03 14.09 6.86
N THR A 461 20.82 14.73 7.71
CA THR A 461 22.00 14.14 8.37
C THR A 461 21.72 13.59 9.77
N GLU A 462 22.64 12.78 10.30
CA GLU A 462 22.51 12.04 11.57
C GLU A 462 22.37 12.89 12.85
N ASP A 463 22.57 14.20 12.79
CA ASP A 463 22.31 15.15 13.88
C ASP A 463 20.81 15.47 14.05
N GLN A 464 20.00 15.25 13.01
CA GLN A 464 18.56 15.50 13.06
C GLN A 464 17.83 14.35 13.78
N ASN A 465 17.03 14.70 14.78
CA ASN A 465 16.27 13.72 15.56
C ASN A 465 14.94 13.41 14.86
N ILE A 466 14.88 12.28 14.14
CA ILE A 466 13.66 11.78 13.48
C ILE A 466 13.43 10.34 13.91
N ASP A 467 12.20 10.02 14.30
CA ASP A 467 11.74 8.64 14.48
C ASP A 467 11.44 8.06 13.08
N MET A 468 12.50 7.56 12.44
CA MET A 468 12.46 6.97 11.10
C MET A 468 12.26 5.45 11.16
N LYS A 469 11.22 4.92 10.50
CA LYS A 469 11.03 3.48 10.29
C LYS A 469 10.71 3.21 8.81
N ILE A 470 11.56 2.42 8.13
CA ILE A 470 11.38 1.96 6.74
C ILE A 470 11.37 0.43 6.71
N LYS A 471 10.29 -0.15 6.18
CA LYS A 471 10.09 -1.61 6.13
C LYS A 471 9.71 -2.09 4.74
N ILE A 472 10.43 -3.09 4.23
CA ILE A 472 10.11 -3.83 2.99
C ILE A 472 9.99 -5.31 3.36
N GLU A 473 8.80 -5.89 3.22
CA GLU A 473 8.49 -7.24 3.70
C GLU A 473 7.69 -8.03 2.65
N ASN A 474 7.87 -9.35 2.58
CA ASN A 474 7.06 -10.26 1.75
C ASN A 474 6.96 -9.87 0.25
N SER A 475 8.01 -9.25 -0.31
CA SER A 475 7.96 -8.54 -1.59
C SER A 475 8.77 -9.24 -2.70
N ARG A 476 8.51 -8.92 -3.98
CA ARG A 476 9.34 -9.36 -5.12
C ARG A 476 9.76 -8.21 -5.99
N ILE A 477 11.05 -8.14 -6.26
CA ILE A 477 11.66 -7.02 -6.97
C ILE A 477 12.54 -7.60 -8.05
N ALA A 478 12.11 -7.53 -9.30
CA ALA A 478 12.73 -8.32 -10.36
C ALA A 478 12.94 -7.58 -11.68
N GLU A 479 14.00 -7.96 -12.39
CA GLU A 479 14.30 -7.57 -13.78
C GLU A 479 14.44 -6.05 -14.02
N ASN A 480 14.52 -5.24 -12.97
CA ASN A 480 14.72 -3.79 -13.07
C ASN A 480 16.10 -3.49 -13.67
N LEU A 481 16.23 -2.39 -14.44
CA LEU A 481 17.46 -2.09 -15.18
C LEU A 481 18.61 -1.59 -14.29
N LYS A 482 18.34 -1.20 -13.04
CA LYS A 482 19.37 -1.02 -11.99
C LYS A 482 19.11 -1.94 -10.80
N SER A 483 19.48 -1.50 -9.60
CA SER A 483 19.29 -2.28 -8.36
C SER A 483 17.81 -2.53 -8.12
N GLY A 484 17.49 -3.69 -7.54
CA GLY A 484 16.13 -3.93 -7.06
C GLY A 484 15.78 -2.94 -5.94
N ILE A 485 16.65 -2.81 -4.94
CA ILE A 485 16.51 -1.82 -3.86
C ILE A 485 17.72 -0.90 -3.86
N TYR A 486 17.48 0.41 -3.77
CA TYR A 486 18.44 1.44 -3.40
C TYR A 486 17.96 2.14 -2.11
N LEU A 487 18.83 2.22 -1.11
CA LEU A 487 18.57 2.91 0.16
C LEU A 487 19.78 3.77 0.55
N ASP A 488 19.58 5.08 0.60
CA ASP A 488 20.53 6.08 1.10
C ASP A 488 20.20 6.40 2.57
N ALA A 489 20.99 5.87 3.50
CA ALA A 489 20.74 5.95 4.94
C ALA A 489 21.58 7.07 5.61
N ASP A 490 21.33 8.33 5.22
CA ASP A 490 22.04 9.52 5.73
C ASP A 490 21.80 9.85 7.22
N ALA A 491 20.84 9.16 7.87
CA ALA A 491 20.59 9.26 9.30
C ALA A 491 20.28 7.89 9.96
N PRO A 492 20.35 7.78 11.30
CA PRO A 492 19.88 6.60 12.04
C PRO A 492 18.39 6.37 11.87
N GLY A 493 17.97 5.10 11.90
CA GLY A 493 16.56 4.71 11.73
C GLY A 493 16.37 3.20 11.79
N ASP A 494 15.11 2.77 11.92
CA ASP A 494 14.73 1.37 11.81
C ASP A 494 14.57 0.99 10.32
N TYR A 495 15.66 0.54 9.70
CA TYR A 495 15.67 0.02 8.33
C TYR A 495 15.60 -1.51 8.33
N SER A 496 14.53 -2.08 7.78
CA SER A 496 14.42 -3.54 7.66
C SER A 496 13.86 -4.00 6.32
N ILE A 497 14.57 -4.94 5.69
CA ILE A 497 14.14 -5.67 4.51
C ILE A 497 14.06 -7.15 4.91
N SER A 498 12.89 -7.78 4.77
CA SER A 498 12.75 -9.22 5.03
C SER A 498 11.83 -9.97 4.09
N ASP A 499 11.98 -11.29 4.06
CA ASP A 499 11.08 -12.24 3.37
C ASP A 499 10.85 -11.84 1.90
N THR A 500 11.92 -11.39 1.23
CA THR A 500 11.85 -10.68 -0.06
C THR A 500 12.72 -11.36 -1.11
N VAL A 501 12.17 -11.50 -2.32
CA VAL A 501 12.83 -12.10 -3.48
C VAL A 501 13.35 -11.01 -4.41
N LEU A 502 14.63 -11.05 -4.75
CA LEU A 502 15.25 -10.17 -5.74
C LEU A 502 15.81 -10.99 -6.90
N GLU A 503 15.21 -10.86 -8.09
CA GLU A 503 15.55 -11.71 -9.24
C GLU A 503 15.96 -10.89 -10.46
N GLY A 504 17.11 -11.19 -11.09
CA GLY A 504 17.43 -10.65 -12.42
C GLY A 504 17.64 -9.13 -12.54
N ASN A 505 17.72 -8.41 -11.41
CA ASN A 505 17.99 -6.96 -11.39
C ASN A 505 19.42 -6.67 -11.90
N LYS A 506 19.60 -5.56 -12.62
CA LYS A 506 20.80 -5.29 -13.44
C LYS A 506 21.72 -4.17 -12.90
N GLY A 507 21.55 -3.80 -11.63
CA GLY A 507 22.31 -2.75 -10.98
C GLY A 507 23.76 -3.10 -10.66
N THR A 508 24.47 -2.17 -10.03
CA THR A 508 25.77 -2.44 -9.39
C THR A 508 25.64 -3.47 -8.27
N GLY A 509 24.51 -3.49 -7.56
CA GLY A 509 24.08 -4.64 -6.77
C GLY A 509 22.56 -4.78 -6.74
N ALA A 510 22.05 -5.96 -6.40
CA ALA A 510 20.61 -6.22 -6.31
C ALA A 510 19.96 -5.45 -5.15
N ILE A 511 20.63 -5.40 -3.99
CA ILE A 511 20.42 -4.39 -2.95
C ILE A 511 21.65 -3.48 -2.94
N TYR A 512 21.45 -2.16 -3.09
CA TYR A 512 22.49 -1.14 -2.95
C TYR A 512 22.16 -0.23 -1.77
N LEU A 513 23.08 -0.18 -0.81
CA LEU A 513 22.99 0.57 0.43
C LEU A 513 24.11 1.63 0.47
N SER A 514 23.76 2.88 0.69
CA SER A 514 24.69 4.00 0.83
C SER A 514 24.25 4.91 1.99
N GLY A 515 24.84 6.10 2.07
CA GLY A 515 24.53 7.15 3.03
C GLY A 515 25.69 7.44 3.97
N ASP A 516 25.66 8.62 4.58
CA ASP A 516 26.74 9.16 5.42
C ASP A 516 26.60 8.83 6.92
N SER A 517 25.48 8.23 7.37
CA SER A 517 25.29 7.95 8.80
C SER A 517 26.17 6.83 9.33
N SER A 518 26.90 7.13 10.40
CA SER A 518 27.64 6.17 11.21
C SER A 518 26.74 5.36 12.16
N GLY A 519 25.53 5.86 12.44
CA GLY A 519 24.58 5.30 13.39
C GLY A 519 23.43 4.48 12.81
N SER A 520 23.37 4.31 11.49
CA SER A 520 22.37 3.46 10.83
C SER A 520 22.67 1.97 11.05
N ILE A 521 21.62 1.18 11.32
CA ILE A 521 21.68 -0.28 11.39
C ILE A 521 20.63 -0.85 10.44
N ILE A 522 21.08 -1.41 9.32
CA ILE A 522 20.22 -1.93 8.25
C ILE A 522 20.08 -3.44 8.41
N TRP A 523 18.85 -3.93 8.55
CA TRP A 523 18.54 -5.34 8.77
C TRP A 523 18.04 -6.03 7.50
N LEU A 524 18.78 -7.03 7.02
CA LEU A 524 18.44 -7.88 5.87
C LEU A 524 18.20 -9.31 6.35
N ARG A 525 16.99 -9.86 6.20
CA ARG A 525 16.64 -11.18 6.77
C ARG A 525 15.79 -12.02 5.82
N ASN A 526 16.05 -13.31 5.68
CA ASN A 526 15.25 -14.17 4.78
C ASN A 526 15.12 -13.57 3.37
N ILE A 527 16.25 -13.21 2.77
CA ILE A 527 16.30 -12.66 1.42
C ILE A 527 16.75 -13.75 0.45
N SER A 528 16.09 -13.87 -0.70
CA SER A 528 16.53 -14.72 -1.81
C SER A 528 16.96 -13.84 -2.98
N ILE A 529 18.23 -13.89 -3.37
CA ILE A 529 18.76 -13.15 -4.51
C ILE A 529 19.20 -14.14 -5.59
N THR A 530 18.58 -14.07 -6.76
CA THR A 530 18.82 -14.96 -7.90
C THR A 530 19.09 -14.17 -9.18
N ASN A 531 19.99 -14.67 -10.04
CA ASN A 531 20.23 -14.17 -11.39
C ASN A 531 20.59 -12.66 -11.49
N GLY A 532 20.91 -12.00 -10.37
CA GLY A 532 21.25 -10.59 -10.33
C GLY A 532 22.59 -10.32 -11.01
N GLN A 533 22.72 -9.17 -11.65
CA GLN A 533 24.02 -8.66 -12.11
C GLN A 533 24.66 -7.82 -11.00
N GLY A 534 25.98 -7.82 -10.95
CA GLY A 534 26.73 -7.12 -9.91
C GLY A 534 26.69 -7.84 -8.56
N TYR A 535 26.78 -7.08 -7.48
CA TYR A 535 26.78 -7.61 -6.12
C TYR A 535 25.39 -8.10 -5.70
N SER A 536 25.32 -9.11 -4.81
CA SER A 536 24.03 -9.47 -4.19
C SER A 536 23.58 -8.37 -3.23
N VAL A 537 24.51 -7.89 -2.38
CA VAL A 537 24.35 -6.70 -1.55
C VAL A 537 25.62 -5.86 -1.71
N LEU A 538 25.48 -4.60 -2.08
CA LEU A 538 26.55 -3.60 -2.09
C LEU A 538 26.28 -2.60 -0.96
N HIS A 539 27.26 -2.38 -0.08
CA HIS A 539 27.18 -1.37 0.98
C HIS A 539 28.40 -0.45 0.92
N THR A 540 28.18 0.85 0.79
CA THR A 540 29.23 1.88 0.66
C THR A 540 29.25 2.91 1.79
N GLY A 541 28.26 2.90 2.69
CA GLY A 541 28.16 3.83 3.81
C GLY A 541 29.01 3.43 5.03
N PRO A 542 29.13 4.31 6.05
CA PRO A 542 29.85 4.02 7.28
C PRO A 542 29.00 3.31 8.34
N GLY A 543 27.69 3.14 8.11
CA GLY A 543 26.77 2.44 9.01
C GLY A 543 27.01 0.93 9.10
N LEU A 544 26.11 0.24 9.79
CA LEU A 544 26.15 -1.22 9.93
C LEU A 544 25.06 -1.91 9.11
N VAL A 545 25.40 -3.04 8.50
CA VAL A 545 24.42 -3.95 7.88
C VAL A 545 24.46 -5.29 8.59
N ASN A 546 23.31 -5.84 8.93
CA ASN A 546 23.20 -7.19 9.47
C ASN A 546 22.42 -8.07 8.49
N LEU A 547 23.06 -9.12 8.00
CA LEU A 547 22.48 -10.09 7.08
C LEU A 547 22.34 -11.45 7.77
N SER A 548 21.14 -12.02 7.74
CA SER A 548 20.81 -13.30 8.36
C SER A 548 19.97 -14.19 7.45
N ALA A 549 20.19 -15.51 7.50
CA ALA A 549 19.35 -16.54 6.89
C ALA A 549 18.94 -16.19 5.44
N SER A 550 19.90 -15.85 4.58
CA SER A 550 19.65 -15.35 3.23
C SER A 550 20.41 -16.16 2.18
N PHE A 551 19.82 -16.34 1.00
CA PHE A 551 20.43 -16.97 -0.16
C PHE A 551 20.91 -15.89 -1.13
N LEU A 552 22.21 -15.89 -1.46
CA LEU A 552 22.84 -14.89 -2.32
C LEU A 552 23.43 -15.54 -3.58
N ASN A 553 22.87 -15.23 -4.75
CA ASN A 553 23.34 -15.74 -6.03
C ASN A 553 23.23 -14.70 -7.15
N SER A 554 24.18 -13.76 -7.16
CA SER A 554 24.42 -12.82 -8.26
C SER A 554 25.72 -13.13 -9.02
N THR A 555 25.77 -12.73 -10.28
CA THR A 555 26.96 -12.74 -11.12
C THR A 555 27.62 -11.37 -11.05
N GLY A 556 28.77 -11.30 -10.37
CA GLY A 556 29.51 -10.05 -10.19
C GLY A 556 30.26 -9.60 -11.45
N PRO A 557 30.97 -8.46 -11.38
CA PRO A 557 31.84 -8.02 -12.46
C PRO A 557 32.83 -9.12 -12.88
N ASN A 558 32.97 -9.34 -14.20
CA ASN A 558 33.83 -10.36 -14.81
C ASN A 558 33.39 -11.83 -14.57
N ASP A 559 32.08 -12.10 -14.49
CA ASP A 559 31.48 -13.44 -14.31
C ASP A 559 31.93 -14.19 -13.04
N GLN A 560 32.50 -13.48 -12.06
CA GLN A 560 32.87 -14.08 -10.78
C GLN A 560 31.66 -14.15 -9.84
N ARG A 561 31.49 -15.30 -9.18
CA ARG A 561 30.45 -15.52 -8.18
C ARG A 561 30.89 -14.89 -6.86
N ILE A 562 30.38 -13.69 -6.56
CA ILE A 562 30.86 -12.92 -5.41
C ILE A 562 30.16 -13.37 -4.14
N SER A 563 30.82 -14.30 -3.43
CA SER A 563 30.49 -14.69 -2.07
C SER A 563 31.19 -13.84 -0.99
N SER A 564 32.00 -12.85 -1.38
CA SER A 564 32.79 -12.03 -0.46
C SER A 564 33.27 -10.69 -1.05
N GLU A 565 32.35 -9.74 -1.27
CA GLU A 565 32.66 -8.30 -1.22
C GLU A 565 31.75 -7.63 -0.19
N ILE A 566 31.91 -8.12 1.03
CA ILE A 566 31.28 -7.64 2.23
C ILE A 566 32.30 -6.70 2.89
N ALA A 567 32.11 -5.39 2.73
CA ALA A 567 33.00 -4.37 3.30
C ALA A 567 33.02 -4.43 4.84
N ASP A 568 34.06 -3.84 5.47
CA ASP A 568 34.48 -3.95 6.88
C ASP A 568 33.42 -3.67 7.99
N ARG A 569 32.15 -3.42 7.64
CA ARG A 569 31.06 -2.99 8.54
C ARG A 569 29.76 -3.78 8.40
N VAL A 570 29.80 -4.94 7.75
CA VAL A 570 28.64 -5.84 7.62
C VAL A 570 28.83 -7.08 8.49
N THR A 571 27.81 -7.43 9.26
CA THR A 571 27.80 -8.64 10.11
C THR A 571 26.93 -9.73 9.49
N LEU A 572 27.51 -10.91 9.28
CA LEU A 572 26.76 -12.14 9.06
C LEU A 572 26.37 -12.72 10.43
N SER A 573 25.07 -12.79 10.74
CA SER A 573 24.60 -13.26 12.05
C SER A 573 24.06 -14.70 12.06
N ASP A 574 23.78 -15.26 10.89
CA ASP A 574 23.52 -16.68 10.62
C ASP A 574 24.29 -17.10 9.36
N GLU A 575 24.51 -18.40 9.14
CA GLU A 575 25.11 -18.88 7.89
C GLU A 575 24.24 -18.52 6.66
N LEU A 576 24.90 -18.17 5.55
CA LEU A 576 24.22 -17.97 4.27
C LEU A 576 23.68 -19.31 3.78
N MET A 577 22.45 -19.30 3.27
CA MET A 577 21.80 -20.52 2.79
C MET A 577 22.44 -20.99 1.48
N THR A 578 22.53 -22.31 1.30
CA THR A 578 23.12 -22.94 0.10
C THR A 578 22.12 -23.13 -1.04
N SER A 579 20.82 -23.00 -0.74
CA SER A 579 19.70 -22.95 -1.68
C SER A 579 18.77 -21.79 -1.29
N PRO A 580 17.87 -21.35 -2.19
CA PRO A 580 16.76 -20.48 -1.81
C PRO A 580 15.95 -21.07 -0.63
N PRO A 581 15.36 -20.22 0.22
CA PRO A 581 14.46 -20.68 1.28
C PRO A 581 13.14 -21.16 0.66
N SER A 582 12.71 -22.37 1.02
CA SER A 582 11.57 -23.03 0.39
C SER A 582 10.25 -22.30 0.61
N ASP A 583 10.09 -21.55 1.72
CA ASP A 583 8.90 -20.75 1.98
C ASP A 583 8.81 -19.48 1.12
N LEU A 584 9.90 -19.06 0.44
CA LEU A 584 9.86 -18.03 -0.59
C LEU A 584 9.70 -18.60 -2.01
N GLU A 585 10.19 -19.81 -2.29
CA GLU A 585 9.95 -20.47 -3.60
C GLU A 585 8.48 -20.83 -3.80
N ASP A 586 7.81 -21.36 -2.78
CA ASP A 586 6.36 -21.67 -2.81
C ASP A 586 5.48 -20.40 -2.72
N ALA A 587 6.05 -19.25 -2.34
CA ALA A 587 5.35 -17.97 -2.29
C ALA A 587 5.33 -17.21 -3.63
N ASN A 588 5.88 -17.79 -4.70
CA ASN A 588 6.01 -17.13 -6.02
C ASN A 588 4.69 -16.49 -6.52
N LEU A 589 4.77 -15.18 -6.77
CA LEU A 589 3.64 -14.24 -6.64
C LEU A 589 2.69 -14.13 -7.85
N GLU A 590 2.57 -15.17 -8.70
CA GLU A 590 1.49 -15.21 -9.72
C GLU A 590 0.09 -15.03 -9.10
N MET A 591 -0.03 -15.34 -7.79
CA MET A 591 -1.18 -15.08 -6.93
C MET A 591 -1.75 -13.64 -7.03
N TRP A 592 -0.93 -12.58 -6.94
CA TRP A 592 -1.48 -11.21 -6.94
C TRP A 592 -2.05 -10.82 -8.31
N ALA A 593 -1.47 -11.33 -9.39
CA ALA A 593 -2.06 -11.19 -10.72
C ALA A 593 -3.44 -11.88 -10.83
N GLY A 594 -3.76 -12.85 -9.97
CA GLY A 594 -5.10 -13.44 -9.82
C GLY A 594 -6.03 -12.63 -8.91
N VAL A 595 -5.53 -12.08 -7.81
CA VAL A 595 -6.30 -11.30 -6.81
C VAL A 595 -6.64 -9.89 -7.31
N LEU A 596 -5.75 -9.25 -8.08
CA LEU A 596 -5.93 -7.90 -8.63
C LEU A 596 -6.68 -7.89 -9.96
N ARG A 597 -6.76 -9.03 -10.66
CA ARG A 597 -7.74 -9.17 -11.75
C ARG A 597 -9.13 -9.15 -11.14
N THR A 598 -10.07 -8.43 -11.77
CA THR A 598 -11.49 -8.49 -11.43
C THR A 598 -11.91 -9.96 -11.30
N PRO A 599 -12.30 -10.45 -10.11
CA PRO A 599 -12.45 -11.88 -9.92
C PRO A 599 -13.61 -12.36 -10.78
N LYS A 600 -13.28 -13.21 -11.76
CA LYS A 600 -14.19 -14.30 -12.10
C LYS A 600 -14.50 -15.02 -10.78
N VAL A 601 -15.76 -15.40 -10.58
CA VAL A 601 -16.37 -15.81 -9.30
C VAL A 601 -15.69 -17.01 -8.58
N ASN A 602 -14.62 -17.56 -9.16
CA ASN A 602 -13.97 -18.81 -8.78
C ASN A 602 -12.45 -18.64 -8.52
N ALA A 603 -12.04 -17.74 -7.62
CA ALA A 603 -10.70 -17.83 -7.02
C ALA A 603 -10.65 -19.09 -6.13
N LEU A 604 -9.65 -19.96 -6.28
CA LEU A 604 -9.62 -21.24 -5.56
C LEU A 604 -9.09 -21.05 -4.14
N SER A 605 -9.58 -21.87 -3.20
CA SER A 605 -9.17 -21.84 -1.78
C SER A 605 -7.65 -22.05 -1.55
N ARG A 606 -6.95 -22.63 -2.53
CA ARG A 606 -5.49 -22.79 -2.51
C ARG A 606 -4.75 -21.48 -2.82
N ASP A 607 -5.30 -20.64 -3.69
CA ASP A 607 -4.63 -19.44 -4.20
C ASP A 607 -4.53 -18.39 -3.07
N LEU A 608 -5.57 -18.30 -2.24
CA LEU A 608 -5.60 -17.41 -1.07
C LEU A 608 -4.88 -18.03 0.17
N ARG A 609 -4.51 -19.32 0.12
CA ARG A 609 -3.66 -19.98 1.14
C ARG A 609 -2.19 -19.53 1.07
N GLN A 610 -1.79 -18.83 0.02
CA GLN A 610 -0.46 -18.21 -0.12
C GLN A 610 -0.42 -16.72 0.30
N ILE A 611 -1.55 -16.09 0.66
CA ILE A 611 -1.54 -14.70 1.18
C ILE A 611 -0.69 -14.61 2.45
N PRO A 612 0.37 -13.79 2.53
CA PRO A 612 1.11 -13.62 3.77
C PRO A 612 0.17 -13.28 4.93
N LEU A 613 0.36 -13.96 6.07
CA LEU A 613 -0.39 -13.65 7.29
C LEU A 613 -0.28 -12.16 7.62
N SER A 614 -1.32 -11.59 8.23
CA SER A 614 -1.25 -10.26 8.82
C SER A 614 -0.09 -10.20 9.82
N GLN A 615 1.01 -9.58 9.40
CA GLN A 615 2.24 -9.34 10.17
C GLN A 615 2.71 -10.54 11.02
N ARG A 616 3.67 -11.32 10.50
CA ARG A 616 4.56 -12.09 11.42
C ARG A 616 5.12 -11.08 12.43
N SER A 617 5.00 -11.37 13.73
CA SER A 617 5.56 -10.49 14.76
C SER A 617 7.05 -10.29 14.48
N ARG A 618 7.53 -9.05 14.51
CA ARG A 618 8.91 -8.75 14.12
C ARG A 618 9.84 -9.11 15.28
N PRO A 619 10.98 -9.78 15.04
CA PRO A 619 11.95 -10.01 16.11
C PRO A 619 12.40 -8.69 16.73
N ALA A 620 12.45 -8.65 18.06
CA ALA A 620 13.10 -7.57 18.79
C ALA A 620 14.56 -7.42 18.32
N SER A 621 15.00 -6.18 18.11
CA SER A 621 16.30 -5.81 17.54
C SER A 621 16.71 -4.42 17.99
N VAL A 622 18.02 -4.22 18.22
CA VAL A 622 18.59 -2.87 18.33
C VAL A 622 18.47 -2.17 16.96
N ILE A 623 17.94 -0.95 16.96
CA ILE A 623 17.83 -0.09 15.76
C ILE A 623 18.80 1.09 15.79
N ARG A 624 19.24 1.50 16.98
CA ARG A 624 20.26 2.55 17.15
C ARG A 624 21.07 2.29 18.43
N ILE A 625 22.34 2.66 18.40
CA ILE A 625 23.24 2.65 19.55
C ILE A 625 24.14 3.87 19.51
N GLN A 626 24.22 4.65 20.59
CA GLN A 626 25.08 5.84 20.68
C GLN A 626 25.96 5.74 21.93
N PRO A 627 27.30 5.92 21.86
CA PRO A 627 28.10 6.17 20.66
C PRO A 627 28.04 5.00 19.66
N HIS A 628 28.13 5.32 18.37
CA HIS A 628 28.08 4.33 17.29
C HIS A 628 29.33 3.43 17.32
N PRO A 629 29.25 2.15 16.86
CA PRO A 629 30.37 1.21 16.94
C PRO A 629 31.53 1.64 16.02
N GLY A 630 32.77 1.43 16.46
CA GLY A 630 33.95 1.94 15.76
C GLY A 630 35.05 2.38 16.72
N GLU A 631 35.63 3.55 16.49
CA GLU A 631 36.64 4.14 17.37
C GLU A 631 35.95 5.04 18.41
N ILE A 632 36.45 5.05 19.64
CA ILE A 632 35.94 5.92 20.71
C ILE A 632 37.10 6.38 21.58
N THR A 633 37.14 7.68 21.89
CA THR A 633 38.19 8.28 22.73
C THR A 633 38.40 7.48 24.02
N ALA A 634 39.65 7.15 24.30
CA ALA A 634 40.08 6.50 25.54
C ALA A 634 39.56 7.26 26.77
N ARG A 635 38.63 6.64 27.52
CA ARG A 635 37.98 7.21 28.71
C ARG A 635 37.89 6.18 29.82
N THR A 636 37.87 6.63 31.06
CA THR A 636 37.63 5.77 32.23
C THR A 636 36.16 5.43 32.42
N SER A 637 35.25 6.18 31.79
CA SER A 637 33.81 5.93 31.74
C SER A 637 33.28 5.99 30.32
N VAL A 638 32.39 5.06 29.97
CA VAL A 638 31.66 5.05 28.70
C VAL A 638 30.17 4.84 28.99
N LYS A 639 29.33 5.64 28.33
CA LYS A 639 27.88 5.58 28.45
C LYS A 639 27.29 5.30 27.07
N TRP A 640 26.40 4.31 26.97
CA TRP A 640 25.62 4.01 25.79
C TRP A 640 24.15 4.37 26.00
N GLN A 641 23.50 4.77 24.91
CA GLN A 641 22.06 4.77 24.72
C GLN A 641 21.76 3.77 23.60
N ILE A 642 21.00 2.73 23.91
CA ILE A 642 20.57 1.67 22.99
C ILE A 642 19.08 1.85 22.77
N ILE A 643 18.64 1.85 21.52
CA ILE A 643 17.21 1.95 21.18
C ILE A 643 16.78 0.66 20.49
N MET A 644 15.73 0.06 21.02
CA MET A 644 15.07 -1.14 20.52
C MET A 644 13.92 -0.77 19.57
N ASN A 645 13.45 -1.71 18.76
CA ASN A 645 12.24 -1.54 17.93
C ASN A 645 10.91 -1.89 18.67
N THR A 646 10.99 -2.27 19.94
CA THR A 646 9.87 -2.61 20.84
C THR A 646 10.35 -2.51 22.29
N ASP A 647 9.46 -2.18 23.22
CA ASP A 647 9.68 -2.18 24.67
C ASP A 647 9.19 -3.46 25.37
N GLU A 648 8.55 -4.37 24.63
CA GLU A 648 8.02 -5.67 25.12
C GLU A 648 9.13 -6.61 25.64
N VAL A 649 10.39 -6.38 25.25
CA VAL A 649 11.52 -7.29 25.53
C VAL A 649 12.70 -6.54 26.15
N THR A 650 12.98 -6.79 27.44
CA THR A 650 14.23 -6.33 28.08
C THR A 650 15.42 -7.24 27.72
N PRO A 651 16.47 -6.75 27.02
CA PRO A 651 17.66 -7.54 26.73
C PRO A 651 18.58 -7.64 27.96
N ARG A 652 19.45 -8.65 27.96
CA ARG A 652 20.55 -8.79 28.92
C ARG A 652 21.81 -8.16 28.36
N ILE A 653 22.41 -7.23 29.10
CA ILE A 653 23.56 -6.46 28.64
C ILE A 653 24.83 -6.89 29.37
N ARG A 654 25.94 -6.96 28.64
CA ARG A 654 27.30 -7.14 29.18
C ARG A 654 28.25 -6.20 28.46
N VAL A 655 29.22 -5.68 29.19
CA VAL A 655 30.39 -4.98 28.64
C VAL A 655 31.62 -5.81 28.97
N LEU A 656 32.46 -6.07 27.96
CA LEU A 656 33.71 -6.82 28.06
C LEU A 656 34.84 -5.93 27.53
N LEU A 657 35.96 -5.84 28.24
CA LEU A 657 37.18 -5.18 27.75
C LEU A 657 38.28 -6.24 27.64
N ASP A 658 38.76 -6.50 26.42
CA ASP A 658 39.66 -7.62 26.10
C ASP A 658 39.16 -8.97 26.67
N GLY A 659 37.84 -9.18 26.62
CA GLY A 659 37.15 -10.35 27.17
C GLY A 659 36.84 -10.29 28.67
N VAL A 660 37.40 -9.33 29.42
CA VAL A 660 37.17 -9.17 30.87
C VAL A 660 35.89 -8.38 31.13
N LYS A 661 34.94 -8.98 31.85
CA LYS A 661 33.65 -8.37 32.18
C LYS A 661 33.81 -7.10 33.05
N GLN A 662 33.23 -6.01 32.57
CA GLN A 662 33.21 -4.71 33.23
C GLN A 662 31.97 -4.54 34.14
N LYS A 663 32.03 -3.60 35.08
CA LYS A 663 30.89 -3.22 35.93
C LYS A 663 30.05 -2.18 35.22
N ILE A 664 28.76 -2.49 35.03
CA ILE A 664 27.78 -1.58 34.43
C ILE A 664 26.67 -1.22 35.42
N LEU A 665 26.08 -0.06 35.20
CA LEU A 665 24.76 0.35 35.64
C LEU A 665 23.86 0.38 34.40
N GLN A 666 22.60 0.00 34.53
CA GLN A 666 21.63 0.07 33.43
C GLN A 666 20.33 0.70 33.93
N ASP A 667 19.71 1.50 33.07
CA ASP A 667 18.37 2.05 33.25
C ASP A 667 17.57 1.84 31.95
N THR A 668 16.28 1.57 32.04
CA THR A 668 15.42 1.24 30.89
C THR A 668 14.15 2.09 30.96
N GLN A 669 13.89 2.84 29.89
CA GLN A 669 12.74 3.74 29.76
C GLN A 669 12.13 3.54 28.36
N GLY A 670 11.04 2.76 28.30
CA GLY A 670 10.41 2.33 27.04
C GLY A 670 11.39 1.59 26.13
N GLU A 671 11.40 1.95 24.84
CA GLU A 671 12.32 1.41 23.82
C GLU A 671 13.81 1.75 24.09
N THR A 672 14.12 2.68 25.01
CA THR A 672 15.48 3.15 25.28
C THR A 672 16.11 2.49 26.51
N ILE A 673 17.35 2.03 26.36
CA ILE A 673 18.17 1.47 27.44
C ILE A 673 19.47 2.27 27.56
N VAL A 674 19.69 2.84 28.73
CA VAL A 674 20.91 3.58 29.06
C VAL A 674 21.84 2.66 29.83
N VAL A 675 23.08 2.51 29.34
CA VAL A 675 24.13 1.69 29.97
C VAL A 675 25.28 2.59 30.34
N ASP A 676 25.62 2.67 31.63
CA ASP A 676 26.78 3.40 32.12
C ASP A 676 27.83 2.40 32.61
N CYS A 677 29.04 2.47 32.07
CA CYS A 677 30.21 1.75 32.55
C CYS A 677 31.17 2.77 33.19
N PRO A 678 30.99 3.14 34.46
CA PRO A 678 31.63 4.32 35.05
C PRO A 678 33.11 4.10 35.43
N ASN A 679 33.59 2.86 35.43
CA ASN A 679 34.97 2.51 35.77
C ASN A 679 35.45 1.34 34.89
N LEU A 680 35.98 1.65 33.71
CA LEU A 680 36.68 0.67 32.87
C LEU A 680 38.00 0.25 33.52
N THR A 681 38.34 -1.04 33.44
CA THR A 681 39.59 -1.59 34.00
C THR A 681 40.85 -1.17 33.24
N SER A 682 40.70 -0.64 32.02
CA SER A 682 41.75 -0.04 31.20
C SER A 682 41.10 0.99 30.26
N THR A 683 41.85 2.03 29.86
CA THR A 683 41.42 3.01 28.85
C THR A 683 41.78 2.59 27.43
N ASN A 684 42.45 1.45 27.27
CA ASN A 684 42.95 0.89 26.01
C ASN A 684 42.46 -0.56 25.89
N GLY A 685 42.28 -1.06 24.66
CA GLY A 685 41.85 -2.43 24.37
C GLY A 685 40.59 -2.49 23.51
N ASN A 686 40.09 -3.71 23.25
CA ASN A 686 38.84 -3.94 22.53
C ASN A 686 37.66 -4.00 23.51
N LEU A 687 36.80 -2.99 23.45
CA LEU A 687 35.60 -2.89 24.28
C LEU A 687 34.40 -3.44 23.50
N VAL A 688 33.77 -4.50 24.01
CA VAL A 688 32.62 -5.16 23.39
C VAL A 688 31.38 -4.99 24.26
N LEU A 689 30.35 -4.35 23.73
CA LEU A 689 29.01 -4.37 24.28
C LEU A 689 28.25 -5.56 23.67
N GLU A 690 27.87 -6.52 24.51
CA GLU A 690 27.01 -7.64 24.15
C GLU A 690 25.58 -7.38 24.62
N VAL A 691 24.63 -7.36 23.67
CA VAL A 691 23.18 -7.20 23.90
C VAL A 691 22.51 -8.52 23.54
N THR A 692 22.17 -9.32 24.56
CA THR A 692 21.47 -10.60 24.38
C THR A 692 19.97 -10.40 24.54
N ILE A 693 19.25 -10.47 23.42
CA ILE A 693 17.79 -10.44 23.37
C ILE A 693 17.28 -11.86 23.71
N PRO A 694 16.48 -12.04 24.78
CA PRO A 694 15.95 -13.35 25.17
C PRO A 694 15.00 -13.90 24.10
N ARG A 695 14.69 -15.21 24.20
CA ARG A 695 13.64 -15.83 23.39
C ARG A 695 12.30 -15.11 23.66
N HIS A 696 11.62 -14.69 22.61
CA HIS A 696 10.31 -14.02 22.67
C HIS A 696 9.41 -14.56 21.56
N GLU A 697 8.15 -14.88 21.87
CA GLU A 697 7.19 -15.47 20.93
C GLU A 697 7.79 -16.65 20.12
N THR A 698 7.79 -16.56 18.79
CA THR A 698 8.33 -17.52 17.84
C THR A 698 9.85 -17.35 17.60
N HIS A 699 10.46 -16.29 18.12
CA HIS A 699 11.85 -15.93 17.85
C HIS A 699 12.83 -16.55 18.86
N SER A 700 13.89 -17.15 18.34
CA SER A 700 15.04 -17.63 19.10
C SER A 700 15.75 -16.51 19.87
N GLN A 701 16.45 -16.87 20.96
CA GLN A 701 17.38 -15.95 21.64
C GLN A 701 18.48 -15.52 20.68
N ARG A 702 18.81 -14.23 20.64
CA ARG A 702 19.85 -13.66 19.76
C ARG A 702 20.83 -12.81 20.58
N SER A 703 22.11 -12.84 20.23
CA SER A 703 23.13 -11.97 20.86
C SER A 703 23.75 -11.07 19.80
N GLN A 704 23.74 -9.77 20.05
CA GLN A 704 24.33 -8.75 19.19
C GLN A 704 25.58 -8.22 19.88
N LYS A 705 26.69 -8.09 19.15
CA LYS A 705 27.97 -7.62 19.69
C LYS A 705 28.42 -6.38 18.95
N PHE A 706 28.61 -5.29 19.69
CA PHE A 706 29.09 -4.01 19.18
C PHE A 706 30.50 -3.79 19.72
N THR A 707 31.48 -3.72 18.83
CA THR A 707 32.90 -3.62 19.18
C THR A 707 33.38 -2.18 19.02
N TYR A 708 34.20 -1.74 19.96
CA TYR A 708 34.84 -0.44 19.99
C TYR A 708 36.34 -0.61 20.22
N ASP A 709 37.16 0.08 19.44
CA ASP A 709 38.62 0.15 19.63
C ASP A 709 38.95 1.37 20.50
N LEU A 710 39.46 1.15 21.71
CA LEU A 710 39.89 2.21 22.63
C LEU A 710 41.33 2.68 22.38
N THR A 711 42.08 2.04 21.49
CA THR A 711 43.52 2.31 21.30
C THR A 711 43.81 3.47 20.35
N LYS A 712 42.78 4.02 19.72
CA LYS A 712 42.86 5.09 18.72
C LYS A 712 42.02 6.29 19.15
N ASP A 713 42.46 7.47 18.71
CA ASP A 713 42.03 8.75 19.27
C ASP A 713 41.02 9.50 18.37
N ARG A 714 40.32 8.79 17.45
CA ARG A 714 39.32 9.36 16.52
C ARG A 714 38.12 8.46 16.25
#